data_AF-A0A4W2D490-F1
#
_entry.id   AF-A0A4W2D490-F1
#
_cell.length_a   1.000
_cell.length_b   1.000
_cell.length_c   1.000
_cell.angle_alpha   90.00
_cell.angle_beta   90.00
_cell.angle_gamma   90.00
#
_symmetry.space_group_name_H-M   'P 1'
#
loop_
_entity.id
_entity.type
_entity.pdbx_description
1 polymer ?
#
loop_
_entity_poly.entity_id
_entity_poly.type
_entity_poly.pdbx_seq_one_letter_code
_entity_poly.pdbx_strand_id
1 'polypeptide(L)'
;MAESSSDSDHFRSRDRLRRWAASSVHREVRHRPTVDVTEKVNTITSTLQDTSRNLRQVDQMLGRYREYSNGQAGAIEHLKESLEQSIGQLRSQRLSRNSGGRSISVTSLSTSDLDGVTVTESYRFPPTSPLKDYGDQQGVKRNRSKTGVRFVPETDDVGQFHAFHQSLRDLSSEQVRLGDDFNRELARRSRSDAATRRALEELTEKLNEAPKQDVVSDRVERRLQEIEKEMRTERELVERRQDQLGVISQQLQEALKKQEAKAEENEGEMKNKLRQTESEKSKLQQELELSRRLLNQSEGSRETLLHQVEELRTQLMKAEGDPKGLHHQVSQISRQQSSLQDEQGDDWRFRRGVEREDLEKQMSDLRVQLNFSAMASELEEVKRCLERKDKEKVHLAAQVENLTRELENREKQQLEMLDELTEIQKHFETCDAKHKRADLQITKLTQHAEEATKQAEQYLLEFQQSEGLRQEAEKRREELKLKAQESIRQWKLKHKKLERTLEKQSESLDQLSEKNNQILKEKDELKSQLYAALQQIENLRKELNDVLTKRALQEEELHCKEQKLSDVKSHQADLELEVKDSLDTIHRLEGELKKQNQIQSQLKAEKAHLEEQIAELKESQAKDKAQLLEMQEAIKDLSAIRADLANKLAEEQRARKEVLKNLSDLRTQAKSKDEETATIISQLKLERDVHQRELEDLTSSLQSVKTKHEHNIQELMKHFRKEKSEAENHIRTLKAESLEDKNMAQVQRCQLEKLKSQYDRLTEELTQNANENKKLKLKYQCLKDELEEKEKHITNEEEHRRRMEEARLQLKDQLLCLETEQESILGVIGKEIDAACKTFSRDSMDKLKVFSSSPDINYDPHRWLAESKTKLQWLCEELKERENREKSLRHQLMLCRQQLKNVTENKEAELQCLFEQIERQEQLLEEIHREKRDLLEETHRKDEEMESLQPKLLFKMPPSEDASQTAMKNQKEAQFEEKAVKYFIGRLFRVFGTEMSKYIYFLSGHTG
;
A
#
# COMPACT_ATOMS: atom_id res chain seq x y z
N MET A 1 41.43 21.64 -34.36
CA MET A 1 40.32 21.07 -35.16
C MET A 1 40.77 19.68 -35.58
N ALA A 2 39.88 18.68 -35.61
CA ALA A 2 40.19 17.25 -35.69
C ALA A 2 41.00 16.77 -34.44
N GLU A 3 40.70 15.65 -33.76
CA GLU A 3 40.60 14.24 -34.21
C GLU A 3 41.96 13.65 -34.64
N SER A 4 42.30 12.38 -34.42
CA SER A 4 41.89 11.33 -33.46
C SER A 4 42.80 10.11 -33.70
N SER A 5 42.85 9.11 -32.81
CA SER A 5 43.65 7.86 -32.96
C SER A 5 45.19 8.08 -32.89
N SER A 6 46.02 7.22 -32.29
CA SER A 6 46.09 5.76 -32.49
C SER A 6 46.89 4.99 -31.43
N ASP A 7 46.52 3.72 -31.30
CA ASP A 7 47.36 2.51 -31.18
C ASP A 7 48.57 2.41 -30.23
N SER A 8 48.37 1.52 -29.24
CA SER A 8 49.13 0.28 -29.02
C SER A 8 50.53 0.26 -28.35
N ASP A 9 50.62 -0.74 -27.46
CA ASP A 9 51.66 -1.76 -27.36
C ASP A 9 53.02 -1.56 -26.67
N HIS A 10 53.44 -2.72 -26.11
CA HIS A 10 54.81 -3.13 -25.77
C HIS A 10 55.54 -2.37 -24.64
N PHE A 11 56.52 -2.96 -23.93
CA PHE A 11 56.70 -4.31 -23.35
C PHE A 11 58.07 -4.27 -22.63
N ARG A 12 58.27 -5.11 -21.60
CA ARG A 12 59.58 -5.53 -21.04
C ARG A 12 60.34 -4.42 -20.28
N SER A 13 60.69 -4.64 -19.00
CA SER A 13 61.94 -5.28 -18.51
C SER A 13 63.19 -4.37 -18.65
N ARG A 14 64.29 -4.53 -17.92
CA ARG A 14 64.85 -5.73 -17.23
C ARG A 14 66.00 -5.29 -16.29
N ASP A 15 66.30 -6.08 -15.24
CA ASP A 15 67.67 -6.33 -14.70
C ASP A 15 68.52 -5.14 -14.14
N ARG A 16 69.59 -5.28 -13.32
CA ARG A 16 70.08 -6.34 -12.39
C ARG A 16 71.23 -5.79 -11.48
N LEU A 17 71.46 -6.43 -10.32
CA LEU A 17 72.75 -6.47 -9.54
C LEU A 17 73.26 -5.10 -8.99
N ARG A 18 74.26 -4.95 -8.09
CA ARG A 18 75.07 -5.81 -7.18
C ARG A 18 75.39 -4.96 -5.91
N ARG A 19 75.29 -5.47 -4.68
CA ARG A 19 76.30 -6.20 -3.84
C ARG A 19 77.57 -5.40 -3.44
N TRP A 20 77.64 -5.03 -2.14
CA TRP A 20 78.85 -4.69 -1.33
C TRP A 20 79.67 -3.47 -1.84
N ALA A 21 80.61 -2.86 -1.09
CA ALA A 21 81.23 -3.13 0.23
C ALA A 21 81.41 -1.78 0.99
N ALA A 22 81.34 -1.66 2.32
CA ALA A 22 82.28 -2.04 3.39
C ALA A 22 83.55 -1.15 3.57
N SER A 23 83.75 -0.71 4.83
CA SER A 23 85.05 -0.42 5.48
C SER A 23 85.84 0.88 5.19
N SER A 24 86.80 1.13 6.10
CA SER A 24 87.86 2.15 6.14
C SER A 24 87.47 3.53 6.71
N VAL A 25 87.98 4.10 7.81
CA VAL A 25 89.25 4.00 8.62
C VAL A 25 90.29 5.08 8.26
N HIS A 26 90.85 5.72 9.31
CA HIS A 26 92.05 6.60 9.34
C HIS A 26 91.93 8.00 8.67
N ARG A 27 92.80 9.00 8.95
CA ARG A 27 93.54 9.44 10.18
C ARG A 27 94.12 10.84 9.87
N GLU A 28 94.57 11.57 10.90
CA GLU A 28 95.58 12.66 10.86
C GLU A 28 95.63 13.63 9.65
N VAL A 29 95.20 14.89 9.82
CA VAL A 29 96.08 16.00 10.26
C VAL A 29 97.14 16.41 9.22
N ARG A 30 96.88 17.52 8.50
CA ARG A 30 97.75 18.72 8.50
C ARG A 30 97.11 19.94 7.81
N HIS A 31 97.40 21.12 8.38
CA HIS A 31 97.34 22.52 7.90
C HIS A 31 96.25 23.03 6.91
N ARG A 32 95.79 24.27 7.20
CA ARG A 32 95.16 25.18 6.21
C ARG A 32 96.09 25.36 5.00
N PRO A 33 95.56 25.58 3.79
CA PRO A 33 95.11 26.93 3.42
C PRO A 33 93.58 27.08 3.35
N THR A 34 93.14 28.32 3.16
CA THR A 34 91.74 28.67 2.89
C THR A 34 91.37 28.34 1.44
N VAL A 35 90.89 27.12 1.21
CA VAL A 35 90.11 26.76 0.02
C VAL A 35 88.63 26.74 0.37
N ASP A 36 87.82 27.03 -0.63
CA ASP A 36 86.55 27.75 -0.54
C ASP A 36 85.49 27.11 0.37
N VAL A 37 84.68 27.95 1.02
CA VAL A 37 83.45 27.49 1.73
C VAL A 37 82.53 26.80 0.72
N THR A 38 82.54 27.28 -0.53
CA THR A 38 81.77 26.77 -1.67
C THR A 38 82.03 25.28 -1.96
N GLU A 39 83.27 24.77 -1.88
CA GLU A 39 83.52 23.33 -2.10
C GLU A 39 82.93 22.45 -0.99
N LYS A 40 83.00 22.93 0.25
CA LYS A 40 82.40 22.25 1.40
C LYS A 40 80.87 22.32 1.33
N VAL A 41 80.31 23.45 0.93
CA VAL A 41 78.88 23.60 0.64
C VAL A 41 78.47 22.64 -0.48
N ASN A 42 79.22 22.53 -1.57
CA ASN A 42 78.93 21.59 -2.66
C ASN A 42 78.99 20.12 -2.21
N THR A 43 79.94 19.75 -1.35
CA THR A 43 80.04 18.38 -0.77
C THR A 43 78.90 18.11 0.22
N ILE A 44 78.52 19.10 1.02
CA ILE A 44 77.35 19.04 1.90
C ILE A 44 76.06 18.95 1.05
N THR A 45 75.98 19.68 -0.07
CA THR A 45 74.85 19.62 -0.99
C THR A 45 74.76 18.26 -1.70
N SER A 46 75.87 17.64 -2.12
CA SER A 46 75.82 16.29 -2.71
C SER A 46 75.39 15.24 -1.67
N THR A 47 75.94 15.30 -0.44
CA THR A 47 75.51 14.40 0.64
C THR A 47 74.06 14.66 1.11
N LEU A 48 73.56 15.90 1.03
CA LEU A 48 72.14 16.23 1.23
C LEU A 48 71.25 15.74 0.08
N GLN A 49 71.74 15.78 -1.17
CA GLN A 49 71.03 15.21 -2.32
C GLN A 49 70.98 13.68 -2.26
N ASP A 50 72.06 13.02 -1.83
CA ASP A 50 72.10 11.55 -1.69
C ASP A 50 71.33 11.05 -0.47
N THR A 51 71.33 11.77 0.66
CA THR A 51 70.39 11.49 1.75
C THR A 51 68.94 11.76 1.32
N SER A 52 68.66 12.80 0.52
CA SER A 52 67.33 13.03 -0.06
C SER A 52 66.91 11.92 -1.05
N ARG A 53 67.84 11.35 -1.82
CA ARG A 53 67.60 10.17 -2.67
C ARG A 53 67.28 8.94 -1.83
N ASN A 54 68.06 8.68 -0.79
CA ASN A 54 67.83 7.57 0.14
C ASN A 54 66.48 7.70 0.88
N LEU A 55 66.12 8.90 1.32
CA LEU A 55 64.81 9.17 1.95
C LEU A 55 63.67 8.91 0.96
N ARG A 56 63.73 9.41 -0.29
CA ARG A 56 62.74 9.11 -1.33
C ARG A 56 62.65 7.61 -1.65
N GLN A 57 63.76 6.87 -1.56
CA GLN A 57 63.76 5.42 -1.75
C GLN A 57 63.13 4.68 -0.56
N VAL A 58 63.29 5.19 0.67
CA VAL A 58 62.56 4.73 1.86
C VAL A 58 61.06 5.04 1.74
N ASP A 59 60.68 6.24 1.28
CA ASP A 59 59.28 6.61 1.03
C ASP A 59 58.63 5.68 -0.01
N GLN A 60 59.34 5.33 -1.09
CA GLN A 60 58.86 4.35 -2.07
C GLN A 60 58.72 2.94 -1.48
N MET A 61 59.62 2.53 -0.58
CA MET A 61 59.49 1.24 0.12
C MET A 61 58.31 1.26 1.12
N LEU A 62 58.10 2.36 1.84
CA LEU A 62 56.95 2.55 2.71
C LEU A 62 55.62 2.61 1.92
N GLY A 63 55.63 3.23 0.74
CA GLY A 63 54.54 3.19 -0.23
C GLY A 63 54.16 1.75 -0.60
N ARG A 64 55.16 0.94 -0.99
CA ARG A 64 54.94 -0.49 -1.25
C ARG A 64 54.43 -1.27 -0.04
N TYR A 65 54.87 -0.97 1.17
CA TYR A 65 54.31 -1.59 2.38
C TYR A 65 52.86 -1.17 2.63
N ARG A 66 52.47 0.08 2.33
CA ARG A 66 51.06 0.51 2.34
C ARG A 66 50.25 -0.21 1.25
N GLU A 67 50.78 -0.34 0.04
CA GLU A 67 50.15 -1.11 -1.05
C GLU A 67 49.94 -2.58 -0.67
N TYR A 68 50.94 -3.24 -0.09
CA TYR A 68 50.80 -4.61 0.44
C TYR A 68 49.79 -4.68 1.60
N SER A 69 49.78 -3.72 2.52
CA SER A 69 48.82 -3.67 3.62
C SER A 69 47.38 -3.44 3.11
N ASN A 70 47.19 -2.62 2.08
CA ASN A 70 45.90 -2.38 1.45
C ASN A 70 45.44 -3.61 0.65
N GLY A 71 46.35 -4.29 -0.05
CA GLY A 71 46.07 -5.57 -0.70
C GLY A 71 45.72 -6.69 0.29
N GLN A 72 46.38 -6.72 1.46
CA GLN A 72 46.01 -7.62 2.55
C GLN A 72 44.66 -7.24 3.17
N ALA A 73 44.36 -5.95 3.34
CA ALA A 73 43.05 -5.51 3.81
C ALA A 73 41.93 -5.91 2.84
N GLY A 74 42.10 -5.69 1.53
CA GLY A 74 41.16 -6.12 0.50
C GLY A 74 41.03 -7.66 0.40
N ALA A 75 42.12 -8.41 0.59
CA ALA A 75 42.05 -9.86 0.69
C ALA A 75 41.29 -10.34 1.94
N ILE A 76 41.43 -9.66 3.07
CA ILE A 76 40.65 -9.90 4.29
C ILE A 76 39.19 -9.50 4.10
N GLU A 77 38.91 -8.44 3.35
CA GLU A 77 37.57 -7.99 2.99
C GLU A 77 36.86 -9.00 2.08
N HIS A 78 37.49 -9.42 0.97
CA HIS A 78 36.97 -10.51 0.14
C HIS A 78 36.83 -11.85 0.88
N LEU A 79 37.70 -12.14 1.86
CA LEU A 79 37.52 -13.29 2.74
C LEU A 79 36.31 -13.13 3.67
N LYS A 80 36.05 -11.93 4.21
CA LYS A 80 34.82 -11.64 4.97
C LYS A 80 33.59 -11.77 4.08
N GLU A 81 33.57 -11.16 2.90
CA GLU A 81 32.49 -11.28 1.92
C GLU A 81 32.24 -12.75 1.56
N SER A 82 33.29 -13.53 1.34
CA SER A 82 33.19 -14.98 1.08
C SER A 82 32.63 -15.75 2.28
N LEU A 83 32.98 -15.34 3.51
CA LEU A 83 32.45 -15.92 4.75
C LEU A 83 30.97 -15.53 4.97
N GLU A 84 30.59 -14.30 4.68
CA GLU A 84 29.21 -13.81 4.73
C GLU A 84 28.34 -14.42 3.63
N GLN A 85 28.88 -14.64 2.43
CA GLN A 85 28.24 -15.40 1.36
C GLN A 85 28.11 -16.88 1.73
N SER A 86 29.11 -17.48 2.39
CA SER A 86 29.05 -18.86 2.89
C SER A 86 28.04 -19.01 4.05
N ILE A 87 27.99 -18.06 4.98
CA ILE A 87 26.96 -17.96 6.03
C ILE A 87 25.59 -17.71 5.41
N GLY A 88 25.51 -16.90 4.35
CA GLY A 88 24.31 -16.67 3.55
C GLY A 88 23.82 -17.95 2.88
N GLN A 89 24.71 -18.70 2.23
CA GLN A 89 24.41 -20.01 1.65
C GLN A 89 24.00 -21.03 2.72
N LEU A 90 24.65 -21.06 3.88
CA LEU A 90 24.25 -21.90 5.02
C LEU A 90 22.91 -21.49 5.62
N ARG A 91 22.55 -20.20 5.61
CA ARG A 91 21.21 -19.70 6.00
C ARG A 91 20.19 -20.11 4.95
N SER A 92 20.44 -19.89 3.66
CA SER A 92 19.59 -20.32 2.55
C SER A 92 19.41 -21.84 2.49
N GLN A 93 20.43 -22.62 2.82
CA GLN A 93 20.37 -24.08 2.86
C GLN A 93 19.63 -24.59 4.10
N ARG A 94 19.66 -23.88 5.23
CA ARG A 94 18.76 -24.14 6.38
C ARG A 94 17.31 -23.77 6.04
N LEU A 95 17.08 -22.62 5.41
CA LEU A 95 15.75 -22.22 4.95
C LEU A 95 15.18 -23.22 3.93
N SER A 96 15.99 -23.68 2.98
CA SER A 96 15.62 -24.70 1.99
C SER A 96 15.42 -26.09 2.57
N ARG A 97 16.09 -26.45 3.68
CA ARG A 97 15.83 -27.72 4.39
C ARG A 97 14.57 -27.68 5.27
N ASN A 98 13.99 -26.51 5.48
CA ASN A 98 12.78 -26.31 6.28
C ASN A 98 11.51 -26.18 5.42
N SER A 99 11.51 -26.68 4.19
CA SER A 99 10.32 -26.79 3.33
C SER A 99 9.41 -27.96 3.70
N GLY A 100 9.02 -28.07 4.98
CA GLY A 100 8.14 -29.13 5.48
C GLY A 100 7.80 -28.97 6.96
N GLY A 101 6.50 -28.80 7.27
CA GLY A 101 5.98 -28.73 8.64
C GLY A 101 5.18 -27.45 8.94
N ARG A 102 3.93 -27.64 9.36
CA ARG A 102 3.07 -26.63 10.01
C ARG A 102 3.48 -26.46 11.49
N SER A 103 3.03 -25.50 12.30
CA SER A 103 2.55 -24.10 12.18
C SER A 103 2.20 -23.61 13.62
N ILE A 104 2.02 -22.29 13.85
CA ILE A 104 1.37 -21.68 15.04
C ILE A 104 2.19 -21.59 16.36
N SER A 105 2.88 -20.46 16.52
CA SER A 105 2.67 -19.37 17.51
C SER A 105 2.50 -19.57 19.04
N VAL A 106 2.88 -18.49 19.76
CA VAL A 106 2.47 -17.99 21.11
C VAL A 106 3.30 -18.36 22.37
N THR A 107 4.38 -17.59 22.58
CA THR A 107 4.73 -16.75 23.76
C THR A 107 4.73 -17.26 25.23
N SER A 108 5.83 -16.97 25.95
CA SER A 108 6.02 -16.86 27.43
C SER A 108 6.05 -18.17 28.25
N LEU A 109 6.62 -18.26 29.48
CA LEU A 109 7.22 -17.28 30.42
C LEU A 109 8.64 -17.70 30.91
N SER A 110 9.33 -16.83 31.64
CA SER A 110 10.65 -17.06 32.28
C SER A 110 10.57 -17.64 33.70
N THR A 111 11.59 -18.39 34.14
CA THR A 111 12.03 -18.53 35.55
C THR A 111 13.55 -18.82 35.60
N SER A 112 14.16 -18.75 36.79
CA SER A 112 15.62 -18.63 37.01
C SER A 112 16.30 -19.88 37.61
N ASP A 113 17.64 -19.85 37.59
CA ASP A 113 18.60 -20.47 38.53
C ASP A 113 18.56 -22.00 38.78
N LEU A 114 19.67 -22.68 38.44
CA LEU A 114 20.57 -23.30 39.44
C LEU A 114 21.86 -23.91 38.82
N ASP A 115 22.75 -24.36 39.72
CA ASP A 115 24.11 -24.87 39.56
C ASP A 115 24.45 -25.80 38.36
N GLY A 116 25.54 -25.48 37.65
CA GLY A 116 26.85 -26.10 37.93
C GLY A 116 27.23 -27.51 37.38
N VAL A 117 28.56 -27.72 37.34
CA VAL A 117 29.29 -29.02 37.32
C VAL A 117 29.45 -29.78 35.98
N THR A 118 30.63 -29.59 35.36
CA THR A 118 31.34 -30.51 34.41
C THR A 118 30.76 -30.66 32.99
N VAL A 119 31.48 -31.08 31.94
CA VAL A 119 32.76 -31.84 31.83
C VAL A 119 33.82 -31.14 30.94
N THR A 120 35.07 -31.51 31.19
CA THR A 120 36.36 -31.07 30.61
C THR A 120 36.46 -30.92 29.08
N GLU A 121 37.37 -30.05 28.65
CA GLU A 121 38.52 -30.50 27.84
C GLU A 121 39.81 -29.79 28.30
N SER A 122 41.00 -30.28 27.91
CA SER A 122 42.26 -29.95 28.60
C SER A 122 43.45 -29.75 27.65
N TYR A 123 44.17 -28.64 27.84
CA TYR A 123 45.54 -28.45 27.34
C TYR A 123 46.44 -27.90 28.45
N ARG A 124 47.54 -28.59 28.71
CA ARG A 124 48.57 -28.22 29.72
C ARG A 124 49.84 -27.74 29.03
N PHE A 125 50.62 -26.93 29.71
CA PHE A 125 52.10 -27.03 29.77
C PHE A 125 52.59 -26.54 31.17
N PRO A 126 53.83 -26.82 31.62
CA PRO A 126 54.01 -27.50 32.91
C PRO A 126 54.63 -26.67 34.05
N PRO A 127 54.43 -27.09 35.31
CA PRO A 127 55.27 -26.74 36.44
C PRO A 127 56.44 -27.73 36.62
N THR A 128 57.56 -27.28 37.18
CA THR A 128 58.71 -28.13 37.55
C THR A 128 58.54 -28.77 38.92
N SER A 129 58.64 -30.09 38.99
CA SER A 129 58.70 -30.95 40.21
C SER A 129 60.12 -30.89 40.85
N PRO A 130 60.47 -31.59 41.96
CA PRO A 130 59.75 -32.62 42.76
C PRO A 130 59.57 -32.21 44.25
N LEU A 131 58.90 -32.95 45.16
CA LEU A 131 59.15 -34.35 45.57
C LEU A 131 57.92 -35.08 46.17
N LYS A 132 58.02 -36.41 46.15
CA LYS A 132 57.16 -37.46 46.73
C LYS A 132 57.40 -37.60 48.26
N ASP A 133 56.70 -38.41 49.07
CA ASP A 133 55.96 -39.66 48.81
C ASP A 133 54.82 -39.95 49.83
N TYR A 134 54.22 -41.15 49.75
CA TYR A 134 53.16 -41.81 50.57
C TYR A 134 53.00 -41.44 52.07
N GLY A 135 51.83 -41.66 52.71
CA GLY A 135 50.60 -42.33 52.21
C GLY A 135 49.48 -42.49 53.26
N ASP A 136 48.57 -43.44 53.01
CA ASP A 136 47.24 -43.59 53.64
C ASP A 136 47.22 -43.92 55.15
N GLN A 137 46.24 -43.38 55.90
CA GLN A 137 45.07 -44.17 56.40
C GLN A 137 44.02 -43.37 57.21
N GLN A 138 42.78 -43.38 56.70
CA GLN A 138 41.55 -43.83 57.38
C GLN A 138 41.35 -43.54 58.90
N GLY A 139 40.49 -42.57 59.30
CA GLY A 139 40.12 -42.45 60.73
C GLY A 139 39.19 -41.33 61.27
N VAL A 140 37.89 -41.37 60.93
CA VAL A 140 36.73 -41.27 61.87
C VAL A 140 36.70 -40.18 63.01
N LYS A 141 35.59 -39.39 63.01
CA LYS A 141 34.94 -38.61 64.11
C LYS A 141 35.48 -37.22 64.54
N ARG A 142 34.59 -36.23 64.34
CA ARG A 142 34.12 -35.19 65.30
C ARG A 142 35.00 -34.90 66.54
N ASN A 143 35.38 -33.63 66.71
CA ASN A 143 34.60 -32.73 67.60
C ASN A 143 34.94 -31.23 67.41
N ARG A 144 34.06 -30.37 67.92
CA ARG A 144 34.34 -28.93 68.12
C ARG A 144 35.08 -28.75 69.45
N SER A 145 36.13 -27.93 69.48
CA SER A 145 36.63 -27.30 70.70
C SER A 145 37.18 -25.91 70.38
N LYS A 146 36.90 -24.93 71.26
CA LYS A 146 37.49 -23.60 71.20
C LYS A 146 38.92 -23.67 71.74
N THR A 147 39.89 -23.06 71.07
CA THR A 147 41.24 -22.88 71.62
C THR A 147 41.38 -21.47 72.16
N GLY A 148 41.41 -21.33 73.49
CA GLY A 148 41.90 -20.11 74.14
C GLY A 148 43.41 -20.22 74.32
N VAL A 149 44.16 -19.16 74.03
CA VAL A 149 45.63 -19.17 74.16
C VAL A 149 46.01 -19.22 75.65
N ARG A 150 46.78 -20.25 76.03
CA ARG A 150 47.60 -20.27 77.25
C ARG A 150 49.02 -20.58 76.84
N PHE A 151 49.96 -19.78 77.33
CA PHE A 151 51.38 -20.06 77.22
C PHE A 151 51.82 -21.04 78.32
N VAL A 152 52.60 -22.05 77.94
CA VAL A 152 53.39 -22.91 78.82
C VAL A 152 54.76 -23.09 78.14
N PRO A 153 55.89 -22.87 78.82
CA PRO A 153 57.22 -23.03 78.24
C PRO A 153 57.76 -24.46 78.44
N GLU A 154 58.80 -24.81 77.65
CA GLU A 154 59.71 -25.96 77.82
C GLU A 154 59.08 -27.37 77.70
N THR A 155 59.64 -28.34 76.96
CA THR A 155 60.81 -28.39 76.05
C THR A 155 60.53 -29.38 74.91
N ASP A 156 61.50 -29.57 73.99
CA ASP A 156 61.51 -30.63 72.97
C ASP A 156 60.38 -30.64 71.93
N ASP A 157 60.24 -29.58 71.11
CA ASP A 157 59.72 -29.79 69.75
C ASP A 157 60.22 -28.81 68.67
N VAL A 158 61.47 -28.98 68.25
CA VAL A 158 62.04 -28.27 67.09
C VAL A 158 61.31 -28.64 65.78
N GLY A 159 60.69 -29.82 65.71
CA GLY A 159 59.91 -30.28 64.57
C GLY A 159 58.59 -29.51 64.41
N GLN A 160 57.81 -29.40 65.48
CA GLN A 160 56.61 -28.57 65.52
C GLN A 160 56.93 -27.09 65.38
N PHE A 161 58.06 -26.58 65.90
CA PHE A 161 58.48 -25.20 65.62
C PHE A 161 58.76 -24.97 64.13
N HIS A 162 59.44 -25.91 63.44
CA HIS A 162 59.62 -25.81 62.00
C HIS A 162 58.30 -25.96 61.22
N ALA A 163 57.44 -26.92 61.57
CA ALA A 163 56.11 -27.06 60.97
C ALA A 163 55.22 -25.83 61.22
N PHE A 164 55.30 -25.21 62.39
CA PHE A 164 54.59 -23.98 62.73
C PHE A 164 55.14 -22.78 61.95
N HIS A 165 56.45 -22.57 61.93
CA HIS A 165 57.07 -21.50 61.13
C HIS A 165 56.85 -21.70 59.63
N GLN A 166 56.79 -22.95 59.15
CA GLN A 166 56.41 -23.27 57.78
C GLN A 166 54.92 -22.95 57.56
N SER A 167 54.01 -23.39 58.42
CA SER A 167 52.59 -23.03 58.34
C SER A 167 52.34 -21.51 58.42
N LEU A 168 53.15 -20.75 59.16
CA LEU A 168 53.11 -19.29 59.20
C LEU A 168 53.65 -18.64 57.93
N ARG A 169 54.70 -19.20 57.31
CA ARG A 169 55.20 -18.75 56.00
C ARG A 169 54.22 -19.08 54.89
N ASP A 170 53.63 -20.27 54.94
CA ASP A 170 52.62 -20.74 53.98
C ASP A 170 51.36 -19.88 54.12
N LEU A 171 50.85 -19.66 55.35
CA LEU A 171 49.73 -18.76 55.63
C LEU A 171 50.04 -17.31 55.25
N SER A 172 51.26 -16.82 55.46
CA SER A 172 51.69 -15.49 55.01
C SER A 172 51.75 -15.41 53.48
N SER A 173 52.20 -16.47 52.81
CA SER A 173 52.20 -16.57 51.34
C SER A 173 50.79 -16.69 50.77
N GLU A 174 49.89 -17.40 51.45
CA GLU A 174 48.46 -17.48 51.16
C GLU A 174 47.80 -16.11 51.37
N GLN A 175 48.17 -15.37 52.43
CA GLN A 175 47.66 -14.03 52.69
C GLN A 175 48.16 -13.01 51.65
N VAL A 176 49.42 -13.12 51.20
CA VAL A 176 49.96 -12.33 50.08
C VAL A 176 49.28 -12.71 48.76
N ARG A 177 49.13 -14.02 48.48
CA ARG A 177 48.46 -14.54 47.28
C ARG A 177 46.99 -14.14 47.23
N LEU A 178 46.27 -14.23 48.35
CA LEU A 178 44.90 -13.71 48.50
C LEU A 178 44.88 -12.20 48.37
N GLY A 179 45.88 -11.48 48.88
CA GLY A 179 46.06 -10.05 48.63
C GLY A 179 46.20 -9.72 47.15
N ASP A 180 47.03 -10.46 46.40
CA ASP A 180 47.22 -10.31 44.96
C ASP A 180 45.98 -10.75 44.16
N ASP A 181 45.29 -11.80 44.58
CA ASP A 181 44.03 -12.27 43.97
C ASP A 181 42.89 -11.27 44.24
N PHE A 182 42.82 -10.67 45.44
CA PHE A 182 41.92 -9.55 45.74
C PHE A 182 42.31 -8.29 44.98
N ASN A 183 43.58 -7.95 44.83
CA ASN A 183 44.04 -6.82 44.02
C ASN A 183 43.73 -7.03 42.53
N ARG A 184 43.86 -8.27 42.04
CA ARG A 184 43.53 -8.67 40.67
C ARG A 184 42.01 -8.66 40.42
N GLU A 185 41.22 -9.10 41.40
CA GLU A 185 39.75 -9.04 41.37
C GLU A 185 39.26 -7.59 41.54
N LEU A 186 39.89 -6.77 42.37
CA LEU A 186 39.62 -5.32 42.44
C LEU A 186 39.97 -4.65 41.11
N ALA A 187 41.13 -4.93 40.52
CA ALA A 187 41.47 -4.43 39.20
C ALA A 187 40.55 -4.98 38.09
N ARG A 188 39.95 -6.17 38.25
CA ARG A 188 38.92 -6.70 37.34
C ARG A 188 37.59 -5.99 37.55
N ARG A 189 37.17 -5.78 38.80
CA ARG A 189 35.98 -5.02 39.20
C ARG A 189 36.09 -3.58 38.75
N SER A 190 37.14 -2.83 39.08
CA SER A 190 37.34 -1.46 38.60
C SER A 190 37.39 -1.35 37.07
N ARG A 191 37.84 -2.38 36.33
CA ARG A 191 37.72 -2.41 34.86
C ARG A 191 36.29 -2.72 34.40
N SER A 192 35.59 -3.62 35.07
CA SER A 192 34.17 -3.93 34.85
C SER A 192 33.28 -2.73 35.19
N ASP A 193 33.50 -2.06 36.31
CA ASP A 193 32.82 -0.87 36.80
C ASP A 193 33.16 0.35 35.95
N ALA A 194 34.38 0.46 35.42
CA ALA A 194 34.69 1.47 34.40
C ALA A 194 34.04 1.14 33.05
N ALA A 195 33.79 -0.14 32.73
CA ALA A 195 33.07 -0.55 31.52
C ALA A 195 31.55 -0.35 31.67
N THR A 196 30.96 -0.64 32.84
CA THR A 196 29.55 -0.37 33.13
C THR A 196 29.32 1.11 33.37
N ARG A 197 30.26 1.87 33.96
CA ARG A 197 30.21 3.34 33.97
C ARG A 197 30.31 3.88 32.55
N ARG A 198 31.27 3.47 31.71
CA ARG A 198 31.28 3.90 30.30
C ARG A 198 30.04 3.48 29.53
N ALA A 199 29.44 2.32 29.80
CA ALA A 199 28.17 1.92 29.19
C ALA A 199 26.98 2.73 29.70
N LEU A 200 26.96 3.09 30.99
CA LEU A 200 25.94 3.97 31.59
C LEU A 200 26.14 5.44 31.20
N GLU A 201 27.38 5.87 30.99
CA GLU A 201 27.77 7.18 30.45
C GLU A 201 27.40 7.23 28.97
N GLU A 202 27.75 6.24 28.14
CA GLU A 202 27.24 6.11 26.77
C GLU A 202 25.71 6.05 26.71
N LEU A 203 25.04 5.36 27.65
CA LEU A 203 23.57 5.32 27.70
C LEU A 203 22.96 6.63 28.21
N THR A 204 23.67 7.38 29.05
CA THR A 204 23.24 8.71 29.55
C THR A 204 23.53 9.79 28.51
N GLU A 205 24.62 9.67 27.78
CA GLU A 205 24.99 10.48 26.61
C GLU A 205 23.97 10.22 25.51
N LYS A 206 23.68 8.96 25.14
CA LYS A 206 22.58 8.62 24.22
C LYS A 206 21.19 9.04 24.72
N LEU A 207 20.98 9.18 26.03
CA LEU A 207 19.74 9.70 26.64
C LEU A 207 19.69 11.25 26.72
N ASN A 208 20.82 11.93 26.51
CA ASN A 208 20.93 13.39 26.39
C ASN A 208 21.06 13.86 24.92
N GLU A 209 21.62 13.01 24.05
CA GLU A 209 21.64 13.11 22.59
C GLU A 209 20.26 12.78 22.00
N ALA A 210 19.55 11.80 22.57
CA ALA A 210 18.10 11.78 22.52
C ALA A 210 17.62 13.05 23.23
N PRO A 211 17.06 14.05 22.52
CA PRO A 211 16.86 15.34 23.16
C PRO A 211 15.73 15.26 24.18
N LYS A 212 15.75 16.23 25.10
CA LYS A 212 14.75 16.43 26.16
C LYS A 212 13.31 16.28 25.67
N GLN A 213 12.43 15.96 26.60
CA GLN A 213 11.01 15.60 26.41
C GLN A 213 10.25 16.53 25.44
N ASP A 214 10.63 17.81 25.37
CA ASP A 214 10.20 18.79 24.37
C ASP A 214 10.34 18.26 22.92
N VAL A 215 11.46 17.66 22.50
CA VAL A 215 11.66 17.30 21.08
C VAL A 215 10.86 16.08 20.66
N VAL A 216 10.46 15.20 21.59
CA VAL A 216 9.46 14.15 21.29
C VAL A 216 8.06 14.78 21.20
N SER A 217 7.71 15.68 22.11
CA SER A 217 6.45 16.44 22.05
C SER A 217 6.37 17.26 20.76
N ASP A 218 7.36 18.10 20.46
CA ASP A 218 7.53 18.85 19.21
C ASP A 218 7.61 17.95 17.99
N ARG A 219 8.09 16.70 18.07
CA ARG A 219 8.13 15.78 16.92
C ARG A 219 6.77 15.12 16.71
N VAL A 220 6.02 14.83 17.77
CA VAL A 220 4.63 14.40 17.69
C VAL A 220 3.76 15.58 17.23
N GLU A 221 3.96 16.78 17.74
CA GLU A 221 3.23 17.98 17.33
C GLU A 221 3.64 18.42 15.92
N ARG A 222 4.93 18.45 15.56
CA ARG A 222 5.33 18.65 14.15
C ARG A 222 4.76 17.54 13.28
N ARG A 223 4.74 16.28 13.71
CA ARG A 223 4.13 15.19 12.91
C ARG A 223 2.59 15.27 12.87
N LEU A 224 1.92 15.81 13.89
CA LEU A 224 0.48 16.06 13.89
C LEU A 224 0.14 17.28 13.05
N GLN A 225 0.91 18.38 13.13
CA GLN A 225 0.80 19.52 12.22
C GLN A 225 1.19 19.14 10.78
N GLU A 226 2.12 18.21 10.58
CA GLU A 226 2.53 17.69 9.28
C GLU A 226 1.48 16.71 8.75
N ILE A 227 0.86 15.87 9.59
CA ILE A 227 -0.33 15.08 9.23
C ILE A 227 -1.54 15.98 8.98
N GLU A 228 -1.72 17.09 9.71
CA GLU A 228 -2.81 18.04 9.49
C GLU A 228 -2.53 18.93 8.26
N LYS A 229 -1.26 19.15 7.89
CA LYS A 229 -0.85 19.75 6.62
C LYS A 229 -0.98 18.74 5.47
N GLU A 230 -0.61 17.48 5.66
CA GLU A 230 -0.85 16.37 4.73
C GLU A 230 -2.36 16.20 4.51
N MET A 231 -3.18 16.13 5.54
CA MET A 231 -4.64 16.07 5.42
C MET A 231 -5.24 17.34 4.79
N ARG A 232 -4.66 18.53 5.01
CA ARG A 232 -5.05 19.73 4.26
C ARG A 232 -4.64 19.63 2.80
N THR A 233 -3.41 19.25 2.47
CA THR A 233 -2.96 19.09 1.07
C THR A 233 -3.60 17.89 0.39
N GLU A 234 -4.04 16.87 1.10
CA GLU A 234 -4.85 15.75 0.59
C GLU A 234 -6.30 16.19 0.36
N ARG A 235 -6.89 16.99 1.26
CA ARG A 235 -8.20 17.62 1.01
C ARG A 235 -8.10 18.55 -0.20
N GLU A 236 -7.08 19.40 -0.29
CA GLU A 236 -6.81 20.24 -1.45
C GLU A 236 -6.43 19.42 -2.69
N LEU A 237 -5.84 18.22 -2.58
CA LEU A 237 -5.55 17.33 -3.72
C LEU A 237 -6.79 16.55 -4.15
N VAL A 238 -7.73 16.26 -3.24
CA VAL A 238 -9.04 15.69 -3.54
C VAL A 238 -9.94 16.76 -4.17
N GLU A 239 -9.95 17.97 -3.62
CA GLU A 239 -10.58 19.17 -4.16
C GLU A 239 -9.99 19.49 -5.53
N ARG A 240 -8.67 19.65 -5.68
CA ARG A 240 -8.01 19.77 -7.00
C ARG A 240 -8.28 18.56 -7.91
N ARG A 241 -8.44 17.33 -7.40
CA ARG A 241 -8.84 16.18 -8.25
C ARG A 241 -10.29 16.30 -8.72
N GLN A 242 -11.18 16.86 -7.90
CA GLN A 242 -12.59 17.11 -8.13
C GLN A 242 -12.83 18.34 -9.03
N ASP A 243 -12.09 19.43 -8.81
CA ASP A 243 -11.97 20.60 -9.68
C ASP A 243 -11.34 20.22 -11.00
N GLN A 244 -10.29 19.39 -11.04
CA GLN A 244 -9.82 18.82 -12.29
C GLN A 244 -10.96 18.03 -12.94
N LEU A 245 -11.68 17.17 -12.21
CA LEU A 245 -12.87 16.48 -12.74
C LEU A 245 -14.01 17.45 -13.13
N GLY A 246 -13.99 18.73 -12.71
CA GLY A 246 -14.96 19.80 -12.99
C GLY A 246 -14.53 20.81 -14.08
N VAL A 247 -13.23 20.98 -14.31
CA VAL A 247 -12.62 21.55 -15.51
C VAL A 247 -12.78 20.57 -16.67
N ILE A 248 -12.63 19.29 -16.35
CA ILE A 248 -13.10 18.20 -17.19
C ILE A 248 -14.62 18.09 -17.20
N SER A 249 -15.29 18.59 -16.15
CA SER A 249 -16.70 18.97 -16.07
C SER A 249 -17.18 19.85 -17.25
N GLN A 250 -16.25 20.43 -18.03
CA GLN A 250 -16.50 21.51 -19.00
C GLN A 250 -15.79 21.30 -20.35
N GLN A 251 -14.47 20.99 -20.38
CA GLN A 251 -13.53 20.95 -21.54
C GLN A 251 -13.88 19.98 -22.69
N LEU A 252 -15.09 19.46 -22.67
CA LEU A 252 -15.54 18.28 -23.35
C LEU A 252 -17.02 18.38 -23.67
N GLN A 253 -17.85 18.88 -22.74
CA GLN A 253 -19.10 19.57 -23.10
C GLN A 253 -18.82 20.66 -24.16
N GLU A 254 -17.64 21.29 -24.11
CA GLU A 254 -17.08 22.09 -25.21
C GLU A 254 -16.73 21.32 -26.49
N ALA A 255 -16.09 20.15 -26.38
CA ALA A 255 -15.67 19.34 -27.53
C ALA A 255 -16.84 18.62 -28.21
N LEU A 256 -17.99 18.63 -27.53
CA LEU A 256 -19.24 18.02 -27.92
C LEU A 256 -20.18 19.01 -28.54
N LYS A 257 -20.26 20.22 -27.98
CA LYS A 257 -20.67 21.41 -28.75
C LYS A 257 -19.83 21.63 -30.01
N LYS A 258 -18.58 21.12 -30.07
CA LYS A 258 -17.75 21.07 -31.31
C LYS A 258 -17.96 19.82 -32.18
N GLN A 259 -18.69 18.80 -31.70
CA GLN A 259 -19.20 17.68 -32.48
C GLN A 259 -20.62 17.97 -33.00
N GLU A 260 -21.46 18.64 -32.22
CA GLU A 260 -22.74 19.22 -32.61
C GLU A 260 -22.58 20.36 -33.60
N ALA A 261 -21.72 21.36 -33.38
CA ALA A 261 -21.49 22.40 -34.39
C ALA A 261 -21.00 21.82 -35.74
N LYS A 262 -20.28 20.68 -35.71
CA LYS A 262 -19.93 19.92 -36.92
C LYS A 262 -21.10 19.12 -37.47
N ALA A 263 -21.98 18.61 -36.63
CA ALA A 263 -23.23 17.99 -37.06
C ALA A 263 -24.15 19.03 -37.71
N GLU A 264 -24.29 20.23 -37.15
CA GLU A 264 -25.03 21.37 -37.69
C GLU A 264 -24.40 21.92 -38.98
N GLU A 265 -23.07 21.94 -39.10
CA GLU A 265 -22.37 22.31 -40.34
C GLU A 265 -22.63 21.27 -41.44
N ASN A 266 -22.53 19.97 -41.13
CA ASN A 266 -22.92 18.89 -42.03
C ASN A 266 -24.43 18.87 -42.34
N GLU A 267 -25.28 19.23 -41.38
CA GLU A 267 -26.73 19.33 -41.56
C GLU A 267 -27.09 20.57 -42.37
N GLY A 268 -26.34 21.66 -42.25
CA GLY A 268 -26.41 22.85 -43.10
C GLY A 268 -26.00 22.53 -44.53
N GLU A 269 -24.91 21.78 -44.73
CA GLU A 269 -24.57 21.19 -46.04
C GLU A 269 -25.68 20.28 -46.57
N MET A 270 -26.25 19.40 -45.75
CA MET A 270 -27.36 18.53 -46.14
C MET A 270 -28.64 19.31 -46.47
N LYS A 271 -28.96 20.37 -45.72
CA LYS A 271 -30.09 21.28 -46.00
C LYS A 271 -29.85 22.09 -47.27
N ASN A 272 -28.61 22.48 -47.57
CA ASN A 272 -28.27 23.14 -48.83
C ASN A 272 -28.32 22.18 -50.02
N LYS A 273 -27.82 20.94 -49.87
CA LYS A 273 -27.97 19.86 -50.85
C LYS A 273 -29.44 19.50 -51.07
N LEU A 274 -30.24 19.44 -50.00
CA LEU A 274 -31.68 19.20 -50.07
C LEU A 274 -32.38 20.33 -50.84
N ARG A 275 -32.17 21.60 -50.46
CA ARG A 275 -32.69 22.78 -51.18
C ARG A 275 -32.26 22.81 -52.65
N GLN A 276 -31.05 22.38 -52.96
CA GLN A 276 -30.60 22.21 -54.34
C GLN A 276 -31.44 21.13 -55.05
N THR A 277 -31.57 19.93 -54.49
CA THR A 277 -32.41 18.86 -55.06
C THR A 277 -33.91 19.22 -55.11
N GLU A 278 -34.41 20.08 -54.22
CA GLU A 278 -35.77 20.63 -54.29
C GLU A 278 -35.91 21.65 -55.42
N SER A 279 -34.88 22.46 -55.68
CA SER A 279 -34.83 23.36 -56.83
C SER A 279 -34.73 22.61 -58.16
N GLU A 280 -33.99 21.49 -58.18
CA GLU A 280 -33.86 20.60 -59.33
C GLU A 280 -35.16 19.81 -59.54
N LYS A 281 -35.77 19.28 -58.48
CA LYS A 281 -37.12 18.70 -58.52
C LYS A 281 -38.17 19.71 -59.01
N SER A 282 -38.08 20.97 -58.61
CA SER A 282 -39.00 22.03 -59.08
C SER A 282 -38.79 22.35 -60.56
N LYS A 283 -37.54 22.37 -61.05
CA LYS A 283 -37.23 22.48 -62.50
C LYS A 283 -37.76 21.27 -63.26
N LEU A 284 -37.46 20.05 -62.81
CA LEU A 284 -37.96 18.80 -63.40
C LEU A 284 -39.50 18.71 -63.37
N GLN A 285 -40.15 19.29 -62.36
CA GLN A 285 -41.62 19.36 -62.28
C GLN A 285 -42.19 20.41 -63.25
N GLN A 286 -41.51 21.54 -63.45
CA GLN A 286 -41.85 22.51 -64.51
C GLN A 286 -41.61 21.93 -65.90
N GLU A 287 -40.52 21.19 -66.11
CA GLU A 287 -40.23 20.46 -67.36
C GLU A 287 -41.28 19.37 -67.60
N LEU A 288 -41.68 18.61 -66.58
CA LEU A 288 -42.77 17.64 -66.66
C LEU A 288 -44.11 18.31 -66.98
N GLU A 289 -44.40 19.48 -66.42
CA GLU A 289 -45.59 20.26 -66.78
C GLU A 289 -45.52 20.80 -68.21
N LEU A 290 -44.36 21.25 -68.68
CA LEU A 290 -44.15 21.66 -70.07
C LEU A 290 -44.31 20.46 -71.03
N SER A 291 -43.75 19.30 -70.69
CA SER A 291 -43.95 18.04 -71.42
C SER A 291 -45.41 17.60 -71.41
N ARG A 292 -46.14 17.75 -70.29
CA ARG A 292 -47.59 17.48 -70.24
C ARG A 292 -48.38 18.48 -71.09
N ARG A 293 -48.04 19.77 -71.07
CA ARG A 293 -48.70 20.78 -71.93
C ARG A 293 -48.44 20.51 -73.42
N LEU A 294 -47.21 20.12 -73.78
CA LEU A 294 -46.85 19.67 -75.13
C LEU A 294 -47.56 18.37 -75.52
N LEU A 295 -47.67 17.41 -74.59
CA LEU A 295 -48.43 16.17 -74.81
C LEU A 295 -49.89 16.49 -75.07
N ASN A 296 -50.56 17.26 -74.21
CA ASN A 296 -51.95 17.70 -74.39
C ASN A 296 -52.15 18.47 -75.73
N GLN A 297 -51.18 19.27 -76.16
CA GLN A 297 -51.20 19.93 -77.48
C GLN A 297 -51.08 18.91 -78.63
N SER A 298 -50.23 17.89 -78.48
CA SER A 298 -50.10 16.79 -79.45
C SER A 298 -51.32 15.85 -79.44
N GLU A 299 -52.00 15.70 -78.31
CA GLU A 299 -53.23 14.91 -78.14
C GLU A 299 -54.41 15.66 -78.77
N GLY A 300 -54.55 16.97 -78.56
CA GLY A 300 -55.50 17.80 -79.30
C GLY A 300 -55.21 17.85 -80.81
N SER A 301 -53.94 17.78 -81.21
CA SER A 301 -53.54 17.64 -82.62
C SER A 301 -53.89 16.27 -83.20
N ARG A 302 -53.71 15.20 -82.40
CA ARG A 302 -54.13 13.83 -82.73
C ARG A 302 -55.65 13.70 -82.78
N GLU A 303 -56.38 14.41 -81.93
CA GLU A 303 -57.83 14.42 -81.88
C GLU A 303 -58.44 15.20 -83.02
N THR A 304 -57.86 16.33 -83.43
CA THR A 304 -58.26 17.02 -84.66
C THR A 304 -57.90 16.22 -85.92
N LEU A 305 -56.77 15.51 -85.94
CA LEU A 305 -56.47 14.51 -86.99
C LEU A 305 -57.44 13.33 -86.98
N LEU A 306 -57.87 12.85 -85.81
CA LEU A 306 -58.90 11.80 -85.70
C LEU A 306 -60.25 12.29 -86.21
N HIS A 307 -60.68 13.52 -85.87
CA HIS A 307 -61.88 14.12 -86.46
C HIS A 307 -61.78 14.24 -87.99
N GLN A 308 -60.61 14.61 -88.54
CA GLN A 308 -60.38 14.61 -89.99
C GLN A 308 -60.43 13.19 -90.59
N VAL A 309 -59.97 12.16 -89.85
CA VAL A 309 -60.08 10.76 -90.27
C VAL A 309 -61.53 10.25 -90.16
N GLU A 310 -62.31 10.64 -89.15
CA GLU A 310 -63.75 10.39 -89.04
C GLU A 310 -64.54 11.12 -90.15
N GLU A 311 -64.14 12.35 -90.51
CA GLU A 311 -64.75 13.12 -91.60
C GLU A 311 -64.43 12.47 -92.97
N LEU A 312 -63.19 11.98 -93.17
CA LEU A 312 -62.84 11.18 -94.34
C LEU A 312 -63.53 9.80 -94.35
N ARG A 313 -63.74 9.15 -93.19
CA ARG A 313 -64.51 7.90 -93.06
C ARG A 313 -66.00 8.10 -93.37
N THR A 314 -66.58 9.22 -92.97
CA THR A 314 -67.99 9.55 -93.28
C THR A 314 -68.16 10.03 -94.72
N GLN A 315 -67.13 10.61 -95.34
CA GLN A 315 -67.07 10.80 -96.79
C GLN A 315 -66.92 9.45 -97.54
N LEU A 316 -66.14 8.51 -97.02
CA LEU A 316 -66.00 7.15 -97.59
C LEU A 316 -67.31 6.35 -97.49
N MET A 317 -67.99 6.37 -96.34
CA MET A 317 -69.35 5.81 -96.18
C MET A 317 -70.37 6.40 -97.16
N LYS A 318 -70.23 7.68 -97.54
CA LYS A 318 -71.06 8.33 -98.56
C LYS A 318 -70.67 7.97 -100.01
N ALA A 319 -69.51 7.34 -100.21
CA ALA A 319 -69.05 6.82 -101.51
C ALA A 319 -69.25 5.29 -101.64
N GLU A 320 -69.24 4.54 -100.54
CA GLU A 320 -69.49 3.09 -100.50
C GLU A 320 -70.98 2.73 -100.28
N GLY A 321 -71.83 3.74 -100.07
CA GLY A 321 -73.25 3.60 -99.71
C GLY A 321 -74.25 3.25 -100.83
N ASP A 322 -73.83 3.17 -102.10
CA ASP A 322 -74.67 2.68 -103.21
C ASP A 322 -73.79 1.98 -104.26
N PRO A 323 -73.87 0.64 -104.34
CA PRO A 323 -74.48 0.07 -105.54
C PRO A 323 -75.24 -1.24 -105.28
N LYS A 324 -76.58 -1.23 -105.37
CA LYS A 324 -77.40 -2.46 -105.55
C LYS A 324 -78.47 -2.38 -106.64
N GLY A 325 -78.07 -1.92 -107.82
CA GLY A 325 -78.76 -2.24 -109.07
C GLY A 325 -78.26 -3.57 -109.67
N LEU A 326 -79.18 -4.51 -109.94
CA LEU A 326 -78.97 -5.76 -110.70
C LEU A 326 -78.11 -6.84 -109.96
N HIS A 327 -78.17 -8.16 -110.23
CA HIS A 327 -78.81 -8.88 -111.33
C HIS A 327 -79.16 -10.37 -110.98
N HIS A 328 -80.44 -10.76 -111.07
CA HIS A 328 -80.94 -12.15 -111.34
C HIS A 328 -80.62 -13.27 -110.28
N GLN A 329 -81.22 -14.47 -110.25
CA GLN A 329 -82.08 -15.22 -111.20
C GLN A 329 -83.02 -16.23 -110.46
N VAL A 330 -84.02 -16.82 -111.16
CA VAL A 330 -84.85 -18.01 -110.77
C VAL A 330 -85.86 -17.78 -109.61
N SER A 331 -87.14 -17.43 -109.89
CA SER A 331 -88.33 -18.33 -109.98
C SER A 331 -88.95 -18.79 -108.63
N GLN A 332 -90.27 -18.95 -108.43
CA GLN A 332 -91.45 -18.95 -109.35
C GLN A 332 -92.77 -18.74 -108.56
N ILE A 333 -93.84 -18.22 -109.20
CA ILE A 333 -95.29 -18.40 -108.85
C ILE A 333 -95.75 -17.81 -107.47
N SER A 334 -96.79 -16.96 -107.31
CA SER A 334 -98.12 -16.96 -107.93
C SER A 334 -98.88 -15.62 -107.86
N ARG A 335 -99.80 -15.42 -108.83
CA ARG A 335 -101.16 -14.82 -108.81
C ARG A 335 -101.64 -14.03 -107.56
N GLN A 336 -102.43 -12.94 -107.66
CA GLN A 336 -103.00 -12.24 -108.84
C GLN A 336 -103.56 -10.86 -108.44
N GLN A 337 -103.35 -9.84 -109.28
CA GLN A 337 -104.25 -8.70 -109.46
C GLN A 337 -104.33 -8.38 -110.96
N SER A 338 -105.45 -7.82 -111.42
CA SER A 338 -105.69 -7.61 -112.85
C SER A 338 -106.63 -6.44 -113.12
N SER A 339 -106.14 -5.47 -113.89
CA SER A 339 -107.00 -4.51 -114.61
C SER A 339 -106.26 -3.98 -115.83
N LEU A 340 -106.85 -4.19 -117.01
CA LEU A 340 -106.53 -3.49 -118.27
C LEU A 340 -105.13 -3.76 -118.86
N GLN A 341 -104.91 -3.70 -120.18
CA GLN A 341 -105.79 -3.74 -121.36
C GLN A 341 -104.89 -3.79 -122.60
N ASP A 342 -105.12 -4.71 -123.56
CA ASP A 342 -105.21 -4.34 -124.99
C ASP A 342 -105.58 -5.47 -125.98
N GLU A 343 -105.99 -5.03 -127.17
CA GLU A 343 -106.14 -5.69 -128.49
C GLU A 343 -106.88 -7.04 -128.68
N GLN A 344 -108.15 -6.91 -129.10
CA GLN A 344 -108.63 -7.21 -130.48
C GLN A 344 -108.54 -8.64 -131.08
N GLY A 345 -109.70 -9.20 -131.45
CA GLY A 345 -109.83 -10.36 -132.35
C GLY A 345 -111.29 -10.78 -132.64
N ASP A 346 -111.71 -10.71 -133.91
CA ASP A 346 -112.87 -11.30 -134.63
C ASP A 346 -114.30 -11.32 -133.98
N ASP A 347 -115.30 -10.61 -134.53
CA ASP A 347 -116.25 -10.98 -135.61
C ASP A 347 -117.23 -12.12 -135.22
N TRP A 348 -118.56 -12.00 -135.33
CA TRP A 348 -119.35 -11.89 -136.59
C TRP A 348 -120.55 -10.92 -136.55
N ARG A 349 -121.20 -10.72 -137.70
CA ARG A 349 -122.18 -9.63 -138.00
C ARG A 349 -123.47 -10.13 -138.69
N PHE A 350 -124.64 -9.56 -138.36
CA PHE A 350 -125.84 -9.33 -139.23
C PHE A 350 -126.95 -8.61 -138.41
N ARG A 351 -127.75 -7.60 -138.82
CA ARG A 351 -127.83 -6.66 -139.98
C ARG A 351 -129.00 -6.80 -141.01
N ARG A 352 -130.17 -6.21 -140.66
CA ARG A 352 -131.29 -5.69 -141.52
C ARG A 352 -132.27 -6.65 -142.23
N GLY A 353 -133.57 -6.32 -142.10
CA GLY A 353 -134.37 -5.81 -143.24
C GLY A 353 -135.84 -6.27 -143.36
N VAL A 354 -136.74 -5.33 -143.77
CA VAL A 354 -137.96 -5.54 -144.59
C VAL A 354 -139.15 -6.27 -143.90
N GLU A 355 -140.44 -5.87 -143.93
CA GLU A 355 -141.17 -4.74 -144.56
C GLU A 355 -142.53 -4.41 -143.86
N ARG A 356 -143.13 -3.27 -144.27
CA ARG A 356 -144.51 -2.73 -144.11
C ARG A 356 -144.80 -1.81 -142.90
N GLU A 357 -145.59 -0.74 -143.02
CA GLU A 357 -146.07 0.07 -144.19
C GLU A 357 -146.45 1.48 -143.68
N ASP A 358 -146.76 2.44 -144.56
CA ASP A 358 -146.87 3.87 -144.17
C ASP A 358 -148.08 4.24 -143.30
N LEU A 359 -147.81 4.56 -142.03
CA LEU A 359 -148.55 5.51 -141.17
C LEU A 359 -147.74 5.89 -139.90
N GLU A 360 -146.82 5.02 -139.47
CA GLU A 360 -146.11 5.10 -138.17
C GLU A 360 -145.08 6.24 -138.06
N LYS A 361 -144.57 6.78 -139.18
CA LYS A 361 -143.50 7.80 -139.23
C LYS A 361 -143.81 9.10 -138.49
N GLN A 362 -145.08 9.45 -138.28
CA GLN A 362 -145.43 10.68 -137.53
C GLN A 362 -145.43 10.49 -136.00
N MET A 363 -145.31 9.24 -135.51
CA MET A 363 -145.23 8.92 -134.07
C MET A 363 -143.80 8.59 -133.59
N SER A 364 -142.84 8.40 -134.50
CA SER A 364 -141.42 8.17 -134.16
C SER A 364 -140.73 9.45 -133.70
N ASP A 365 -140.93 10.56 -134.39
CA ASP A 365 -140.07 11.73 -134.29
C ASP A 365 -140.23 12.47 -132.96
N LEU A 366 -141.45 12.49 -132.40
CA LEU A 366 -141.73 12.98 -131.05
C LEU A 366 -141.21 12.03 -129.94
N ARG A 367 -140.96 10.76 -130.25
CA ARG A 367 -140.49 9.76 -129.27
C ARG A 367 -138.96 9.75 -129.14
N VAL A 368 -138.24 10.04 -130.22
CA VAL A 368 -136.77 10.11 -130.22
C VAL A 368 -136.26 11.31 -129.41
N GLN A 369 -136.92 12.47 -129.47
CA GLN A 369 -136.53 13.66 -128.71
C GLN A 369 -136.63 13.47 -127.18
N LEU A 370 -137.60 12.70 -126.70
CA LEU A 370 -137.79 12.41 -125.27
C LEU A 370 -136.77 11.40 -124.72
N ASN A 371 -136.33 10.43 -125.53
CA ASN A 371 -135.39 9.41 -125.08
C ASN A 371 -133.93 9.92 -125.00
N PHE A 372 -133.55 10.89 -125.85
CA PHE A 372 -132.16 11.36 -125.92
C PHE A 372 -131.78 12.25 -124.72
N SER A 373 -132.71 13.06 -124.22
CA SER A 373 -132.49 13.91 -123.03
C SER A 373 -132.43 13.10 -121.74
N ALA A 374 -133.27 12.06 -121.60
CA ALA A 374 -133.27 11.16 -120.44
C ALA A 374 -131.92 10.44 -120.31
N MET A 375 -131.47 9.70 -121.33
CA MET A 375 -130.20 8.97 -121.30
C MET A 375 -128.97 9.89 -121.14
N ALA A 376 -129.00 11.12 -121.70
CA ALA A 376 -127.94 12.10 -121.44
C ALA A 376 -127.87 12.45 -119.95
N SER A 377 -129.00 12.73 -119.31
CA SER A 377 -129.05 13.08 -117.88
C SER A 377 -128.58 11.93 -116.96
N GLU A 378 -128.98 10.68 -117.26
CA GLU A 378 -128.54 9.50 -116.50
C GLU A 378 -127.02 9.28 -116.62
N LEU A 379 -126.46 9.40 -117.81
CA LEU A 379 -125.02 9.25 -118.05
C LEU A 379 -124.23 10.35 -117.32
N GLU A 380 -124.74 11.58 -117.29
CA GLU A 380 -124.14 12.70 -116.58
C GLU A 380 -124.32 12.62 -115.05
N GLU A 381 -125.30 11.85 -114.55
CA GLU A 381 -125.41 11.46 -113.13
C GLU A 381 -124.46 10.33 -112.76
N VAL A 382 -124.33 9.30 -113.60
CA VAL A 382 -123.34 8.23 -113.43
C VAL A 382 -121.92 8.81 -113.44
N LYS A 383 -121.61 9.73 -114.36
CA LYS A 383 -120.32 10.45 -114.37
C LYS A 383 -120.08 11.24 -113.08
N ARG A 384 -121.07 12.02 -112.63
CA ARG A 384 -120.99 12.74 -111.33
C ARG A 384 -120.85 11.78 -110.14
N CYS A 385 -121.38 10.56 -110.20
CA CYS A 385 -121.19 9.51 -109.20
C CYS A 385 -119.78 8.92 -109.26
N LEU A 386 -119.25 8.64 -110.45
CA LEU A 386 -117.89 8.14 -110.65
C LEU A 386 -116.87 9.14 -110.13
N GLU A 387 -116.97 10.41 -110.52
CA GLU A 387 -116.10 11.49 -110.03
C GLU A 387 -116.17 11.66 -108.50
N ARG A 388 -117.31 11.38 -107.87
CA ARG A 388 -117.43 11.35 -106.39
C ARG A 388 -116.68 10.15 -105.81
N LYS A 389 -116.80 8.96 -106.41
CA LYS A 389 -116.06 7.76 -105.98
C LYS A 389 -114.56 7.84 -106.25
N ASP A 390 -114.11 8.50 -107.29
CA ASP A 390 -112.69 8.75 -107.51
C ASP A 390 -112.12 9.77 -106.50
N LYS A 391 -112.89 10.81 -106.14
CA LYS A 391 -112.52 11.74 -105.05
C LYS A 391 -112.47 11.04 -103.69
N GLU A 392 -113.44 10.17 -103.38
CA GLU A 392 -113.40 9.30 -102.19
C GLU A 392 -112.18 8.36 -102.22
N LYS A 393 -111.89 7.73 -103.36
CA LYS A 393 -110.76 6.80 -103.55
C LYS A 393 -109.40 7.50 -103.38
N VAL A 394 -109.24 8.70 -103.93
CA VAL A 394 -108.03 9.52 -103.74
C VAL A 394 -107.89 9.96 -102.28
N HIS A 395 -108.99 10.35 -101.62
CA HIS A 395 -108.97 10.70 -100.20
C HIS A 395 -108.58 9.49 -99.32
N LEU A 396 -109.14 8.31 -99.58
CA LEU A 396 -108.80 7.06 -98.89
C LEU A 396 -107.36 6.62 -99.17
N ALA A 397 -106.86 6.76 -100.40
CA ALA A 397 -105.47 6.48 -100.74
C ALA A 397 -104.51 7.40 -99.96
N ALA A 398 -104.78 8.71 -99.92
CA ALA A 398 -104.00 9.65 -99.13
C ALA A 398 -104.10 9.39 -97.61
N GLN A 399 -105.26 8.89 -97.13
CA GLN A 399 -105.40 8.47 -95.73
C GLN A 399 -104.57 7.22 -95.42
N VAL A 400 -104.56 6.22 -96.31
CA VAL A 400 -103.71 5.03 -96.18
C VAL A 400 -102.23 5.39 -96.22
N GLU A 401 -101.81 6.27 -97.14
CA GLU A 401 -100.41 6.73 -97.25
C GLU A 401 -99.98 7.56 -96.03
N ASN A 402 -100.89 8.34 -95.44
CA ASN A 402 -100.65 9.01 -94.16
C ASN A 402 -100.49 7.99 -93.02
N LEU A 403 -101.32 6.95 -92.99
CA LEU A 403 -101.24 5.89 -91.98
C LEU A 403 -99.97 5.03 -92.13
N THR A 404 -99.49 4.74 -93.35
CA THR A 404 -98.22 4.04 -93.54
C THR A 404 -97.04 4.91 -93.13
N ARG A 405 -97.01 6.21 -93.50
CA ARG A 405 -95.97 7.14 -93.02
C ARG A 405 -96.01 7.34 -91.50
N GLU A 406 -97.18 7.28 -90.88
CA GLU A 406 -97.33 7.24 -89.43
C GLU A 406 -96.79 5.94 -88.79
N LEU A 407 -96.97 4.79 -89.44
CA LEU A 407 -96.43 3.50 -88.98
C LEU A 407 -94.91 3.45 -89.13
N GLU A 408 -94.37 3.80 -90.30
CA GLU A 408 -92.92 3.89 -90.56
C GLU A 408 -92.21 4.83 -89.56
N ASN A 409 -92.85 5.93 -89.16
CA ASN A 409 -92.29 6.84 -88.17
C ASN A 409 -92.35 6.26 -86.75
N ARG A 410 -93.39 5.48 -86.40
CA ARG A 410 -93.45 4.72 -85.14
C ARG A 410 -92.42 3.59 -85.11
N GLU A 411 -92.17 2.92 -86.23
CA GLU A 411 -91.13 1.88 -86.36
C GLU A 411 -89.72 2.47 -86.22
N LYS A 412 -89.44 3.63 -86.82
CA LYS A 412 -88.18 4.36 -86.59
C LYS A 412 -88.00 4.73 -85.12
N GLN A 413 -89.03 5.29 -84.47
CA GLN A 413 -89.00 5.60 -83.04
C GLN A 413 -88.80 4.36 -82.16
N GLN A 414 -89.32 3.19 -82.56
CA GLN A 414 -89.08 1.92 -81.87
C GLN A 414 -87.65 1.42 -82.06
N LEU A 415 -87.04 1.60 -83.23
CA LEU A 415 -85.63 1.30 -83.48
C LEU A 415 -84.71 2.24 -82.70
N GLU A 416 -84.98 3.54 -82.69
CA GLU A 416 -84.26 4.55 -81.92
C GLU A 416 -84.28 4.21 -80.41
N MET A 417 -85.45 3.90 -79.84
CA MET A 417 -85.54 3.43 -78.44
C MET A 417 -84.82 2.09 -78.19
N LEU A 418 -84.76 1.19 -79.17
CA LEU A 418 -84.01 -0.07 -79.03
C LEU A 418 -82.49 0.19 -79.02
N ASP A 419 -81.99 1.04 -79.90
CA ASP A 419 -80.58 1.42 -79.93
C ASP A 419 -80.17 2.13 -78.62
N GLU A 420 -80.97 3.09 -78.15
CA GLU A 420 -80.81 3.73 -76.82
C GLU A 420 -80.77 2.69 -75.69
N LEU A 421 -81.68 1.71 -75.68
CA LEU A 421 -81.67 0.63 -74.69
C LEU A 421 -80.40 -0.25 -74.77
N THR A 422 -79.85 -0.52 -75.96
CA THR A 422 -78.57 -1.24 -76.05
C THR A 422 -77.38 -0.39 -75.60
N GLU A 423 -77.40 0.93 -75.80
CA GLU A 423 -76.36 1.83 -75.31
C GLU A 423 -76.40 1.96 -73.78
N ILE A 424 -77.61 2.10 -73.21
CA ILE A 424 -77.85 2.04 -71.77
C ILE A 424 -77.35 0.70 -71.19
N GLN A 425 -77.64 -0.44 -71.83
CA GLN A 425 -77.12 -1.74 -71.40
C GLN A 425 -75.59 -1.79 -71.44
N LYS A 426 -74.94 -1.37 -72.53
CA LYS A 426 -73.46 -1.31 -72.63
C LYS A 426 -72.88 -0.39 -71.54
N HIS A 427 -73.53 0.73 -71.23
CA HIS A 427 -73.11 1.59 -70.14
C HIS A 427 -73.21 0.88 -68.78
N PHE A 428 -74.31 0.20 -68.47
CA PHE A 428 -74.43 -0.61 -67.25
C PHE A 428 -73.34 -1.69 -67.17
N GLU A 429 -73.07 -2.42 -68.25
CA GLU A 429 -72.01 -3.44 -68.31
C GLU A 429 -70.62 -2.83 -68.05
N THR A 430 -70.30 -1.67 -68.65
CA THR A 430 -69.02 -0.99 -68.37
C THR A 430 -68.93 -0.41 -66.95
N CYS A 431 -70.06 -0.03 -66.34
CA CYS A 431 -70.13 0.46 -64.96
C CYS A 431 -69.99 -0.68 -63.95
N ASP A 432 -70.67 -1.80 -64.14
CA ASP A 432 -70.49 -3.04 -63.36
C ASP A 432 -69.04 -3.56 -63.47
N ALA A 433 -68.47 -3.56 -64.67
CA ALA A 433 -67.06 -3.91 -64.89
C ALA A 433 -66.08 -2.89 -64.28
N LYS A 434 -66.48 -1.65 -63.99
CA LYS A 434 -65.69 -0.69 -63.20
C LYS A 434 -65.87 -0.94 -61.70
N HIS A 435 -67.10 -1.17 -61.24
CA HIS A 435 -67.43 -1.48 -59.85
C HIS A 435 -66.62 -2.68 -59.36
N LYS A 436 -66.66 -3.81 -60.09
CA LYS A 436 -65.89 -5.03 -59.77
C LYS A 436 -64.37 -4.82 -59.72
N ARG A 437 -63.83 -3.81 -60.44
CA ARG A 437 -62.42 -3.42 -60.34
C ARG A 437 -62.14 -2.54 -59.12
N ALA A 438 -63.07 -1.66 -58.76
CA ALA A 438 -63.00 -0.89 -57.52
C ALA A 438 -63.11 -1.82 -56.30
N ASP A 439 -64.04 -2.77 -56.30
CA ASP A 439 -64.19 -3.78 -55.24
C ASP A 439 -62.88 -4.55 -55.02
N LEU A 440 -62.27 -5.07 -56.10
CA LEU A 440 -60.99 -5.78 -56.06
C LEU A 440 -59.80 -4.89 -55.65
N GLN A 441 -59.91 -3.57 -55.75
CA GLN A 441 -58.92 -2.62 -55.23
C GLN A 441 -59.17 -2.33 -53.76
N ILE A 442 -60.43 -2.11 -53.36
CA ILE A 442 -60.86 -1.92 -51.98
C ILE A 442 -60.46 -3.14 -51.14
N THR A 443 -60.80 -4.36 -51.54
CA THR A 443 -60.44 -5.57 -50.78
C THR A 443 -58.94 -5.74 -50.56
N LYS A 444 -58.10 -5.33 -51.54
CA LYS A 444 -56.63 -5.35 -51.40
C LYS A 444 -56.14 -4.28 -50.43
N LEU A 445 -56.73 -3.09 -50.47
CA LEU A 445 -56.42 -2.02 -49.51
C LEU A 445 -56.88 -2.38 -48.10
N THR A 446 -58.03 -3.04 -47.95
CA THR A 446 -58.50 -3.61 -46.67
C THR A 446 -57.55 -4.70 -46.16
N GLN A 447 -57.11 -5.62 -47.02
CA GLN A 447 -56.12 -6.65 -46.66
C GLN A 447 -54.80 -6.03 -46.19
N HIS A 448 -54.24 -5.07 -46.92
CA HIS A 448 -53.02 -4.38 -46.49
C HIS A 448 -53.22 -3.53 -45.22
N ALA A 449 -54.39 -2.94 -45.01
CA ALA A 449 -54.73 -2.26 -43.76
C ALA A 449 -54.78 -3.24 -42.58
N GLU A 450 -55.44 -4.40 -42.75
CA GLU A 450 -55.45 -5.47 -41.76
C GLU A 450 -54.07 -6.06 -41.47
N GLU A 451 -53.23 -6.21 -42.49
CA GLU A 451 -51.83 -6.66 -42.34
C GLU A 451 -51.02 -5.63 -41.55
N ALA A 452 -51.19 -4.34 -41.83
CA ALA A 452 -50.56 -3.25 -41.10
C ALA A 452 -51.05 -3.14 -39.64
N THR A 453 -52.33 -3.34 -39.35
CA THR A 453 -52.82 -3.37 -37.96
C THR A 453 -52.30 -4.59 -37.21
N LYS A 454 -52.27 -5.78 -37.83
CA LYS A 454 -51.69 -6.99 -37.22
C LYS A 454 -50.19 -6.84 -36.92
N GLN A 455 -49.44 -6.13 -37.78
CA GLN A 455 -48.04 -5.78 -37.51
C GLN A 455 -47.91 -4.76 -36.37
N ALA A 456 -48.75 -3.72 -36.34
CA ALA A 456 -48.77 -2.74 -35.24
C ALA A 456 -49.11 -3.38 -33.88
N GLU A 457 -50.07 -4.31 -33.85
CA GLU A 457 -50.43 -5.12 -32.68
C GLU A 457 -49.25 -5.99 -32.21
N GLN A 458 -48.49 -6.58 -33.13
CA GLN A 458 -47.28 -7.35 -32.81
C GLN A 458 -46.20 -6.46 -32.19
N TYR A 459 -45.88 -5.31 -32.80
CA TYR A 459 -44.91 -4.37 -32.23
C TYR A 459 -45.36 -3.81 -30.86
N LEU A 460 -46.66 -3.60 -30.63
CA LEU A 460 -47.19 -3.21 -29.32
C LEU A 460 -47.03 -4.31 -28.26
N LEU A 461 -47.23 -5.59 -28.63
CA LEU A 461 -47.02 -6.73 -27.74
C LEU A 461 -45.53 -6.96 -27.43
N GLU A 462 -44.64 -6.80 -28.42
CA GLU A 462 -43.19 -6.85 -28.22
C GLU A 462 -42.71 -5.69 -27.35
N PHE A 463 -43.23 -4.47 -27.58
CA PHE A 463 -42.96 -3.31 -26.74
C PHE A 463 -43.37 -3.57 -25.29
N GLN A 464 -44.59 -4.04 -25.03
CA GLN A 464 -45.07 -4.36 -23.68
C GLN A 464 -44.22 -5.42 -22.98
N GLN A 465 -43.78 -6.47 -23.70
CA GLN A 465 -42.86 -7.48 -23.15
C GLN A 465 -41.49 -6.88 -22.83
N SER A 466 -40.95 -6.05 -23.72
CA SER A 466 -39.68 -5.34 -23.49
C SER A 466 -39.77 -4.38 -22.30
N GLU A 467 -40.91 -3.73 -22.10
CA GLU A 467 -41.15 -2.81 -20.99
C GLU A 467 -41.28 -3.55 -19.65
N GLY A 468 -41.95 -4.71 -19.64
CA GLY A 468 -41.98 -5.60 -18.47
C GLY A 468 -40.58 -6.05 -18.05
N LEU A 469 -39.75 -6.49 -19.00
CA LEU A 469 -38.35 -6.85 -18.75
C LEU A 469 -37.53 -5.64 -18.28
N ARG A 470 -37.76 -4.44 -18.83
CA ARG A 470 -37.15 -3.18 -18.38
C ARG A 470 -37.52 -2.86 -16.92
N GLN A 471 -38.81 -2.99 -16.56
CA GLN A 471 -39.29 -2.79 -15.20
C GLN A 471 -38.75 -3.83 -14.21
N GLU A 472 -38.53 -5.09 -14.62
CA GLU A 472 -37.85 -6.07 -13.77
C GLU A 472 -36.36 -5.75 -13.60
N ALA A 473 -35.67 -5.34 -14.66
CA ALA A 473 -34.26 -4.93 -14.59
C ALA A 473 -34.08 -3.68 -13.70
N GLU A 474 -35.05 -2.76 -13.74
CA GLU A 474 -35.17 -1.61 -12.85
C GLU A 474 -35.30 -2.04 -11.38
N LYS A 475 -36.23 -2.95 -11.05
CA LYS A 475 -36.38 -3.51 -9.70
C LYS A 475 -35.12 -4.22 -9.21
N ARG A 476 -34.49 -5.06 -10.04
CA ARG A 476 -33.22 -5.74 -9.72
C ARG A 476 -32.07 -4.75 -9.48
N ARG A 477 -32.03 -3.64 -10.24
CA ARG A 477 -31.08 -2.53 -10.04
C ARG A 477 -31.31 -1.81 -8.71
N GLU A 478 -32.57 -1.60 -8.31
CA GLU A 478 -32.91 -1.01 -7.01
C GLU A 478 -32.59 -1.94 -5.83
N GLU A 479 -32.87 -3.23 -5.94
CA GLU A 479 -32.44 -4.22 -4.95
C GLU A 479 -30.92 -4.22 -4.77
N LEU A 480 -30.15 -4.22 -5.86
CA LEU A 480 -28.68 -4.19 -5.79
C LEU A 480 -28.18 -2.88 -5.17
N LYS A 481 -28.83 -1.74 -5.46
CA LYS A 481 -28.57 -0.45 -4.82
C LYS A 481 -28.83 -0.49 -3.31
N LEU A 482 -29.92 -1.11 -2.86
CA LEU A 482 -30.23 -1.30 -1.44
C LEU A 482 -29.24 -2.26 -0.76
N LYS A 483 -28.94 -3.41 -1.38
CA LYS A 483 -27.94 -4.38 -0.89
C LYS A 483 -26.54 -3.76 -0.77
N ALA A 484 -26.16 -2.88 -1.71
CA ALA A 484 -24.92 -2.11 -1.64
C ALA A 484 -24.94 -1.03 -0.54
N GLN A 485 -26.05 -0.28 -0.39
CA GLN A 485 -26.20 0.72 0.67
C GLN A 485 -26.16 0.09 2.07
N GLU A 486 -26.81 -1.05 2.28
CA GLU A 486 -26.75 -1.81 3.53
C GLU A 486 -25.34 -2.35 3.79
N SER A 487 -24.65 -2.87 2.77
CA SER A 487 -23.23 -3.27 2.88
C SER A 487 -22.35 -2.08 3.31
N ILE A 488 -22.55 -0.89 2.72
CA ILE A 488 -21.85 0.34 3.11
C ILE A 488 -22.20 0.73 4.56
N ARG A 489 -23.45 0.59 5.00
CA ARG A 489 -23.87 0.85 6.39
C ARG A 489 -23.16 -0.10 7.37
N GLN A 490 -23.05 -1.39 7.03
CA GLN A 490 -22.32 -2.39 7.82
C GLN A 490 -20.82 -2.10 7.87
N TRP A 491 -20.18 -1.69 6.76
CA TRP A 491 -18.78 -1.28 6.77
C TRP A 491 -18.54 -0.01 7.58
N LYS A 492 -19.42 1.01 7.48
CA LYS A 492 -19.39 2.19 8.37
C LYS A 492 -19.56 1.82 9.84
N LEU A 493 -20.40 0.85 10.17
CA LEU A 493 -20.57 0.36 11.54
C LEU A 493 -19.33 -0.43 12.03
N LYS A 494 -18.68 -1.22 11.17
CA LYS A 494 -17.41 -1.89 11.47
C LYS A 494 -16.29 -0.86 11.71
N HIS A 495 -16.18 0.15 10.85
CA HIS A 495 -15.25 1.28 11.02
C HIS A 495 -15.45 1.94 12.38
N LYS A 496 -16.68 2.33 12.72
CA LYS A 496 -17.02 2.95 14.02
C LYS A 496 -16.94 2.00 15.23
N LYS A 497 -16.68 0.70 15.03
CA LYS A 497 -16.26 -0.22 16.09
C LYS A 497 -14.72 -0.22 16.23
N LEU A 498 -14.01 -0.28 15.10
CA LEU A 498 -12.54 -0.27 15.06
C LEU A 498 -11.95 1.06 15.57
N GLU A 499 -12.52 2.20 15.19
CA GLU A 499 -12.18 3.52 15.74
C GLU A 499 -12.25 3.51 17.27
N ARG A 500 -13.37 3.07 17.85
CA ARG A 500 -13.55 2.99 19.31
C ARG A 500 -12.62 1.99 20.00
N THR A 501 -12.15 0.95 19.32
CA THR A 501 -11.13 0.05 19.90
C THR A 501 -9.73 0.64 19.82
N LEU A 502 -9.43 1.44 18.79
CA LEU A 502 -8.17 2.15 18.65
C LEU A 502 -8.08 3.33 19.64
N GLU A 503 -9.18 4.06 19.83
CA GLU A 503 -9.31 5.11 20.85
C GLU A 503 -9.00 4.55 22.25
N LYS A 504 -9.65 3.45 22.64
CA LYS A 504 -9.39 2.74 23.90
C LYS A 504 -7.96 2.19 24.02
N GLN A 505 -7.34 1.82 22.90
CA GLN A 505 -5.94 1.42 22.89
C GLN A 505 -5.03 2.63 23.13
N SER A 506 -5.31 3.80 22.55
CA SER A 506 -4.63 5.06 22.89
C SER A 506 -4.80 5.38 24.37
N GLU A 507 -6.04 5.47 24.88
CA GLU A 507 -6.32 5.70 26.31
C GLU A 507 -5.51 4.77 27.23
N SER A 508 -5.35 3.50 26.86
CA SER A 508 -4.54 2.54 27.62
C SER A 508 -3.02 2.74 27.50
N LEU A 509 -2.53 3.18 26.33
CA LEU A 509 -1.13 3.53 26.09
C LEU A 509 -0.76 4.83 26.78
N ASP A 510 -1.65 5.82 26.80
CA ASP A 510 -1.50 7.09 27.49
C ASP A 510 -1.42 6.85 29.02
N GLN A 511 -2.32 6.03 29.59
CA GLN A 511 -2.23 5.60 30.99
C GLN A 511 -0.95 4.81 31.32
N LEU A 512 -0.40 4.04 30.38
CA LEU A 512 0.89 3.34 30.57
C LEU A 512 2.07 4.32 30.46
N SER A 513 1.98 5.33 29.59
CA SER A 513 2.94 6.42 29.45
C SER A 513 2.98 7.27 30.73
N GLU A 514 1.83 7.65 31.28
CA GLU A 514 1.73 8.34 32.57
C GLU A 514 2.38 7.55 33.71
N LYS A 515 2.07 6.25 33.83
CA LYS A 515 2.68 5.36 34.82
C LYS A 515 4.20 5.25 34.65
N ASN A 516 4.69 5.14 33.42
CA ASN A 516 6.12 5.11 33.13
C ASN A 516 6.81 6.44 33.48
N ASN A 517 6.20 7.58 33.13
CA ASN A 517 6.67 8.91 33.51
C ASN A 517 6.69 9.12 35.04
N GLN A 518 5.72 8.54 35.77
CA GLN A 518 5.69 8.57 37.23
C GLN A 518 6.81 7.71 37.83
N ILE A 519 7.03 6.48 37.34
CA ILE A 519 8.15 5.61 37.74
C ILE A 519 9.51 6.26 37.44
N LEU A 520 9.63 7.04 36.35
CA LEU A 520 10.84 7.80 36.04
C LEU A 520 11.11 8.92 37.05
N LYS A 521 10.08 9.64 37.52
CA LYS A 521 10.22 10.64 38.60
C LYS A 521 10.66 9.97 39.90
N GLU A 522 9.98 8.92 40.31
CA GLU A 522 10.31 8.15 41.53
C GLU A 522 11.75 7.60 41.48
N LYS A 523 12.17 7.10 40.31
CA LYS A 523 13.55 6.68 40.06
C LYS A 523 14.56 7.81 40.22
N ASP A 524 14.25 9.02 39.75
CA ASP A 524 15.16 10.17 39.81
C ASP A 524 15.16 10.85 41.19
N GLU A 525 14.06 10.78 41.93
CA GLU A 525 13.98 11.06 43.37
C GLU A 525 14.85 10.08 44.17
N LEU A 526 14.75 8.77 43.89
CA LEU A 526 15.58 7.74 44.53
C LEU A 526 17.08 7.87 44.18
N LYS A 527 17.43 8.25 42.93
CA LYS A 527 18.81 8.63 42.58
C LYS A 527 19.28 9.83 43.43
N SER A 528 18.43 10.84 43.59
CA SER A 528 18.76 12.06 44.34
C SER A 528 18.99 11.76 45.83
N GLN A 529 18.15 10.90 46.42
CA GLN A 529 18.34 10.36 47.77
C GLN A 529 19.64 9.54 47.89
N LEU A 530 19.96 8.70 46.90
CA LEU A 530 21.21 7.94 46.86
C LEU A 530 22.44 8.85 46.78
N TYR A 531 22.42 9.91 45.96
CA TYR A 531 23.51 10.88 45.91
C TYR A 531 23.68 11.65 47.23
N ALA A 532 22.59 12.02 47.89
CA ALA A 532 22.65 12.63 49.22
C ALA A 532 23.26 11.68 50.27
N ALA A 533 22.85 10.40 50.28
CA ALA A 533 23.41 9.38 51.17
C ALA A 533 24.90 9.10 50.87
N LEU A 534 25.29 9.05 49.60
CA LEU A 534 26.70 8.93 49.19
C LEU A 534 27.53 10.14 49.67
N GLN A 535 27.01 11.36 49.57
CA GLN A 535 27.69 12.55 50.08
C GLN A 535 27.81 12.55 51.61
N GLN A 536 26.83 12.02 52.34
CA GLN A 536 26.94 11.80 53.79
C GLN A 536 28.02 10.78 54.13
N ILE A 537 28.10 9.66 53.41
CA ILE A 537 29.15 8.64 53.58
C ILE A 537 30.54 9.22 53.25
N GLU A 538 30.63 10.04 52.21
CA GLU A 538 31.86 10.73 51.80
C GLU A 538 32.34 11.73 52.87
N ASN A 539 31.42 12.42 53.54
CA ASN A 539 31.72 13.32 54.66
C ASN A 539 32.17 12.53 55.90
N LEU A 540 31.43 11.49 56.29
CA LEU A 540 31.78 10.61 57.42
C LEU A 540 33.14 9.91 57.22
N ARG A 541 33.51 9.58 55.97
CA ARG A 541 34.85 9.07 55.63
C ARG A 541 35.95 10.11 55.83
N LYS A 542 35.69 11.38 55.50
CA LYS A 542 36.63 12.49 55.75
C LYS A 542 36.79 12.72 57.25
N GLU A 543 35.69 12.79 57.99
CA GLU A 543 35.71 12.90 59.46
C GLU A 543 36.46 11.73 60.12
N LEU A 544 36.26 10.50 59.64
CA LEU A 544 37.01 9.32 60.11
C LEU A 544 38.50 9.44 59.79
N ASN A 545 38.88 9.88 58.58
CA ASN A 545 40.29 10.09 58.21
C ASN A 545 40.93 11.23 59.03
N ASP A 546 40.19 12.29 59.33
CA ASP A 546 40.63 13.39 60.20
C ASP A 546 40.82 12.92 61.64
N VAL A 547 40.03 11.95 62.12
CA VAL A 547 40.22 11.31 63.44
C VAL A 547 41.41 10.34 63.41
N LEU A 548 41.57 9.55 62.35
CA LEU A 548 42.69 8.61 62.20
C LEU A 548 44.03 9.33 62.08
N THR A 549 44.11 10.45 61.35
CA THR A 549 45.33 11.26 61.24
C THR A 549 45.67 11.97 62.56
N LYS A 550 44.68 12.53 63.26
CA LYS A 550 44.88 13.07 64.63
C LYS A 550 45.36 11.99 65.59
N ARG A 551 44.83 10.76 65.48
CA ARG A 551 45.27 9.62 66.28
C ARG A 551 46.69 9.18 65.95
N ALA A 552 47.06 9.10 64.67
CA ALA A 552 48.42 8.76 64.25
C ALA A 552 49.44 9.77 64.78
N LEU A 553 49.15 11.08 64.69
CA LEU A 553 49.98 12.14 65.29
C LEU A 553 50.09 12.01 66.82
N GLN A 554 49.03 11.59 67.50
CA GLN A 554 49.06 11.31 68.95
C GLN A 554 49.89 10.06 69.29
N GLU A 555 49.85 9.02 68.45
CA GLU A 555 50.65 7.81 68.60
C GLU A 555 52.14 8.08 68.30
N GLU A 556 52.46 8.90 67.30
CA GLU A 556 53.81 9.43 67.05
C GLU A 556 54.31 10.30 68.21
N GLU A 557 53.47 11.21 68.74
CA GLU A 557 53.77 11.99 69.93
C GLU A 557 54.04 11.12 71.17
N LEU A 558 53.29 10.02 71.34
CA LEU A 558 53.49 9.06 72.42
C LEU A 558 54.80 8.29 72.23
N HIS A 559 55.09 7.77 71.04
CA HIS A 559 56.38 7.14 70.76
C HIS A 559 57.57 8.10 70.98
N CYS A 560 57.44 9.38 70.63
CA CYS A 560 58.45 10.40 70.93
C CYS A 560 58.62 10.67 72.44
N LYS A 561 57.60 10.41 73.27
CA LYS A 561 57.66 10.51 74.74
C LYS A 561 58.19 9.20 75.35
N GLU A 562 57.82 8.05 74.81
CA GLU A 562 58.32 6.73 75.18
C GLU A 562 59.81 6.58 74.89
N GLN A 563 60.29 7.03 73.73
CA GLN A 563 61.71 7.04 73.39
C GLN A 563 62.49 7.90 74.40
N LYS A 564 62.08 9.14 74.64
CA LYS A 564 62.72 10.01 75.66
C LYS A 564 62.68 9.41 77.05
N LEU A 565 61.62 8.68 77.40
CA LEU A 565 61.51 7.96 78.66
C LEU A 565 62.44 6.74 78.71
N SER A 566 62.69 6.08 77.58
CA SER A 566 63.70 5.02 77.43
C SER A 566 65.12 5.57 77.52
N ASP A 567 65.40 6.71 76.89
CA ASP A 567 66.70 7.40 76.94
C ASP A 567 67.00 7.89 78.37
N VAL A 568 65.99 8.44 79.07
CA VAL A 568 66.11 8.80 80.49
C VAL A 568 66.31 7.56 81.37
N LYS A 569 65.69 6.41 81.04
CA LYS A 569 65.90 5.15 81.75
C LYS A 569 67.29 4.55 81.52
N SER A 570 67.85 4.63 80.30
CA SER A 570 69.22 4.19 80.07
C SER A 570 70.20 5.09 80.82
N HIS A 571 70.07 6.42 80.71
CA HIS A 571 70.90 7.33 81.51
C HIS A 571 70.72 7.14 83.03
N GLN A 572 69.52 6.80 83.51
CA GLN A 572 69.33 6.42 84.91
C GLN A 572 70.07 5.12 85.25
N ALA A 573 70.02 4.10 84.41
CA ALA A 573 70.75 2.84 84.62
C ALA A 573 72.28 3.02 84.54
N ASP A 574 72.77 3.89 83.64
CA ASP A 574 74.17 4.27 83.53
C ASP A 574 74.64 5.01 84.79
N LEU A 575 73.82 5.94 85.32
CA LEU A 575 74.09 6.64 86.58
C LEU A 575 73.96 5.73 87.81
N GLU A 576 73.02 4.78 87.83
CA GLU A 576 72.92 3.76 88.88
C GLU A 576 74.13 2.82 88.86
N LEU A 577 74.68 2.52 87.67
CA LEU A 577 75.94 1.80 87.53
C LEU A 577 77.14 2.63 87.99
N GLU A 578 77.24 3.92 87.64
CA GLU A 578 78.31 4.81 88.13
C GLU A 578 78.23 5.01 89.66
N VAL A 579 77.03 5.13 90.22
CA VAL A 579 76.79 5.16 91.68
C VAL A 579 77.19 3.83 92.31
N LYS A 580 76.90 2.69 91.69
CA LYS A 580 77.31 1.37 92.19
C LYS A 580 78.84 1.19 92.12
N ASP A 581 79.46 1.48 90.98
CA ASP A 581 80.90 1.35 90.79
C ASP A 581 81.65 2.30 91.73
N SER A 582 81.17 3.54 91.90
CA SER A 582 81.74 4.46 92.90
C SER A 582 81.53 3.95 94.33
N LEU A 583 80.37 3.39 94.70
CA LEU A 583 80.17 2.70 95.98
C LEU A 583 81.13 1.51 96.16
N ASP A 584 81.38 0.71 95.13
CA ASP A 584 82.33 -0.40 95.20
C ASP A 584 83.79 0.10 95.27
N THR A 585 84.13 1.25 94.67
CA THR A 585 85.42 1.92 94.94
C THR A 585 85.50 2.47 96.36
N ILE A 586 84.40 2.99 96.93
CA ILE A 586 84.32 3.45 98.32
C ILE A 586 84.49 2.25 99.27
N HIS A 587 83.80 1.12 99.04
CA HIS A 587 84.00 -0.11 99.80
C HIS A 587 85.44 -0.63 99.70
N ARG A 588 86.07 -0.53 98.53
CA ARG A 588 87.50 -0.86 98.35
C ARG A 588 88.40 0.08 99.15
N LEU A 589 88.18 1.39 99.06
CA LEU A 589 88.95 2.40 99.80
C LEU A 589 88.71 2.31 101.32
N GLU A 590 87.51 1.96 101.76
CA GLU A 590 87.23 1.60 103.16
C GLU A 590 87.96 0.33 103.57
N GLY A 591 88.03 -0.68 102.71
CA GLY A 591 88.79 -1.91 102.96
C GLY A 591 90.30 -1.64 103.06
N GLU A 592 90.82 -0.77 102.21
CA GLU A 592 92.19 -0.27 102.26
C GLU A 592 92.42 0.58 103.53
N LEU A 593 91.48 1.45 103.92
CA LEU A 593 91.53 2.23 105.16
C LEU A 593 91.44 1.35 106.41
N LYS A 594 90.61 0.30 106.40
CA LYS A 594 90.50 -0.70 107.48
C LYS A 594 91.82 -1.47 107.63
N LYS A 595 92.47 -1.86 106.52
CA LYS A 595 93.83 -2.43 106.52
C LYS A 595 94.89 -1.43 107.02
N GLN A 596 94.85 -0.18 106.58
CA GLN A 596 95.77 0.87 107.05
C GLN A 596 95.58 1.15 108.55
N ASN A 597 94.35 1.13 109.06
CA ASN A 597 94.08 1.25 110.49
C ASN A 597 94.55 0.03 111.30
N GLN A 598 94.47 -1.18 110.74
CA GLN A 598 95.06 -2.40 111.34
C GLN A 598 96.59 -2.31 111.38
N ILE A 599 97.23 -1.91 110.28
CA ILE A 599 98.69 -1.68 110.22
C ILE A 599 99.09 -0.56 111.20
N GLN A 600 98.31 0.53 111.28
CA GLN A 600 98.59 1.61 112.23
C GLN A 600 98.39 1.17 113.69
N SER A 601 97.44 0.29 113.99
CA SER A 601 97.27 -0.25 115.35
C SER A 601 98.38 -1.24 115.73
N GLN A 602 98.84 -2.06 114.77
CA GLN A 602 100.02 -2.91 114.90
C GLN A 602 101.28 -2.05 115.13
N LEU A 603 101.56 -1.07 114.27
CA LEU A 603 102.66 -0.12 114.44
C LEU A 603 102.57 0.70 115.74
N LYS A 604 101.36 0.97 116.26
CA LYS A 604 101.18 1.60 117.59
C LYS A 604 101.50 0.62 118.73
N ALA A 605 101.17 -0.66 118.61
CA ALA A 605 101.52 -1.68 119.60
C ALA A 605 103.03 -2.00 119.57
N GLU A 606 103.62 -2.15 118.38
CA GLU A 606 105.07 -2.28 118.17
C GLU A 606 105.80 -1.03 118.69
N LYS A 607 105.29 0.18 118.39
CA LYS A 607 105.84 1.41 118.96
C LYS A 607 105.74 1.40 120.49
N ALA A 608 104.61 1.02 121.08
CA ALA A 608 104.45 0.98 122.53
C ALA A 608 105.43 -0.03 123.16
N HIS A 609 105.63 -1.20 122.55
CA HIS A 609 106.61 -2.19 122.99
C HIS A 609 108.06 -1.71 122.79
N LEU A 610 108.36 -0.95 121.74
CA LEU A 610 109.66 -0.29 121.57
C LEU A 610 109.86 0.86 122.57
N GLU A 611 108.81 1.61 122.93
CA GLU A 611 108.84 2.63 123.99
C GLU A 611 109.01 1.99 125.38
N GLU A 612 108.47 0.79 125.59
CA GLU A 612 108.67 -0.07 126.77
C GLU A 612 110.09 -0.64 126.84
N GLN A 613 110.62 -1.23 125.77
CA GLN A 613 112.04 -1.63 125.67
C GLN A 613 112.99 -0.44 125.87
N ILE A 614 112.63 0.74 125.35
CA ILE A 614 113.36 1.99 125.59
C ILE A 614 113.22 2.46 127.04
N ALA A 615 112.13 2.14 127.75
CA ALA A 615 111.97 2.40 129.18
C ALA A 615 112.82 1.42 130.02
N GLU A 616 112.82 0.13 129.70
CA GLU A 616 113.71 -0.88 130.32
C GLU A 616 115.19 -0.53 130.11
N LEU A 617 115.58 -0.17 128.88
CA LEU A 617 116.94 0.31 128.55
C LEU A 617 117.28 1.65 129.21
N LYS A 618 116.28 2.50 129.51
CA LYS A 618 116.49 3.70 130.34
C LYS A 618 116.61 3.36 131.82
N GLU A 619 115.95 2.30 132.30
CA GLU A 619 116.09 1.83 133.68
C GLU A 619 117.42 1.11 133.90
N SER A 620 117.89 0.31 132.93
CA SER A 620 119.25 -0.24 132.94
C SER A 620 120.27 0.90 132.85
N GLN A 621 120.12 1.84 131.91
CA GLN A 621 120.96 3.03 131.85
C GLN A 621 120.87 3.88 133.13
N ALA A 622 119.77 3.87 133.87
CA ALA A 622 119.66 4.55 135.17
C ALA A 622 120.44 3.82 136.28
N LYS A 623 120.46 2.49 136.27
CA LYS A 623 121.27 1.66 137.18
C LYS A 623 122.76 1.80 136.84
N ASP A 624 123.12 1.77 135.56
CA ASP A 624 124.48 2.04 135.08
C ASP A 624 124.90 3.49 135.40
N LYS A 625 123.96 4.46 135.29
CA LYS A 625 124.17 5.85 135.72
C LYS A 625 124.32 5.99 137.24
N ALA A 626 123.70 5.15 138.06
CA ALA A 626 123.91 5.18 139.51
C ALA A 626 125.34 4.73 139.86
N GLN A 627 125.82 3.66 139.24
CA GLN A 627 127.22 3.20 139.37
C GLN A 627 128.22 4.23 138.80
N LEU A 628 127.89 4.85 137.65
CA LEU A 628 128.65 5.97 137.11
C LEU A 628 128.59 7.22 138.00
N LEU A 629 127.51 7.46 138.74
CA LEU A 629 127.38 8.60 139.66
C LEU A 629 128.21 8.39 140.93
N GLU A 630 128.25 7.18 141.47
CA GLU A 630 129.19 6.76 142.53
C GLU A 630 130.65 6.97 142.08
N MET A 631 130.96 6.60 140.83
CA MET A 631 132.25 6.89 140.18
C MET A 631 132.43 8.37 139.77
N GLN A 632 131.36 9.18 139.74
CA GLN A 632 131.39 10.59 139.37
C GLN A 632 131.45 11.52 140.59
N GLU A 633 131.13 11.08 141.80
CA GLU A 633 131.40 11.88 143.01
C GLU A 633 132.92 12.05 143.17
N ALA A 634 133.69 10.99 142.94
CA ALA A 634 135.15 11.02 142.77
C ALA A 634 135.66 11.90 141.59
N ILE A 635 134.77 12.40 140.73
CA ILE A 635 135.06 13.33 139.62
C ILE A 635 134.51 14.73 139.91
N LYS A 636 133.50 14.89 140.79
CA LYS A 636 133.02 16.20 141.26
C LYS A 636 134.09 16.92 142.08
N ASP A 637 134.88 16.17 142.85
CA ASP A 637 136.10 16.65 143.52
C ASP A 637 137.14 17.24 142.54
N LEU A 638 137.12 16.81 141.27
CA LEU A 638 137.98 17.34 140.20
C LEU A 638 137.29 18.41 139.32
N SER A 639 135.96 18.51 139.36
CA SER A 639 135.16 19.23 138.34
C SER A 639 134.55 20.55 138.80
N ALA A 640 134.82 21.00 140.04
CA ALA A 640 134.58 22.38 140.48
C ALA A 640 135.31 23.44 139.62
N ILE A 641 136.26 23.00 138.77
CA ILE A 641 137.19 23.83 137.99
C ILE A 641 136.59 24.38 136.67
N ARG A 642 135.41 23.93 136.20
CA ARG A 642 135.00 24.12 134.78
C ARG A 642 133.66 24.83 134.50
N ALA A 643 133.14 25.64 135.42
CA ALA A 643 131.82 26.27 135.29
C ALA A 643 131.76 27.50 134.34
N ASP A 644 132.88 28.16 134.04
CA ASP A 644 132.91 29.57 133.60
C ASP A 644 132.44 29.88 132.16
N LEU A 645 132.22 28.87 131.30
CA LEU A 645 132.19 29.06 129.84
C LEU A 645 130.82 29.02 129.15
N ALA A 646 129.71 29.07 129.89
CA ALA A 646 128.34 28.92 129.35
C ALA A 646 127.81 30.07 128.44
N ASN A 647 128.59 31.12 128.19
CA ASN A 647 128.07 32.47 127.90
C ASN A 647 128.00 32.91 126.40
N LYS A 648 127.97 31.99 125.41
CA LYS A 648 128.04 32.37 123.97
C LYS A 648 126.97 31.77 123.03
N LEU A 649 125.78 31.51 123.55
CA LEU A 649 124.58 31.03 122.81
C LEU A 649 123.95 32.07 121.84
N ALA A 650 124.72 33.03 121.29
CA ALA A 650 124.17 34.31 120.80
C ALA A 650 123.96 34.43 119.27
N GLU A 651 124.45 33.48 118.47
CA GLU A 651 124.62 33.72 117.01
C GLU A 651 123.58 33.06 116.07
N GLU A 652 122.68 32.23 116.61
CA GLU A 652 121.67 31.48 115.83
C GLU A 652 120.46 32.36 115.45
N GLN A 653 120.66 33.29 114.51
CA GLN A 653 119.60 34.14 113.97
C GLN A 653 119.73 34.49 112.48
N ARG A 654 120.74 33.96 111.76
CA ARG A 654 121.11 34.44 110.41
C ARG A 654 120.47 33.66 109.24
N ALA A 655 120.09 32.39 109.42
CA ALA A 655 119.80 31.47 108.31
C ALA A 655 118.45 31.65 107.59
N ARG A 656 117.49 32.40 108.15
CA ARG A 656 116.07 32.47 107.68
C ARG A 656 115.81 32.98 106.24
N LYS A 657 116.83 33.37 105.46
CA LYS A 657 116.64 34.02 104.14
C LYS A 657 116.49 33.08 102.94
N GLU A 658 116.76 31.79 103.09
CA GLU A 658 117.00 30.89 101.95
C GLU A 658 115.74 30.38 101.23
N VAL A 659 114.57 30.44 101.89
CA VAL A 659 113.32 29.77 101.45
C VAL A 659 112.67 30.39 100.19
N LEU A 660 112.94 31.66 99.87
CA LEU A 660 112.25 32.38 98.78
C LEU A 660 112.56 31.88 97.35
N LYS A 661 113.57 31.02 97.18
CA LYS A 661 114.05 30.58 95.86
C LYS A 661 113.14 29.56 95.17
N ASN A 662 112.42 28.72 95.93
CA ASN A 662 111.83 27.48 95.40
C ASN A 662 110.48 27.66 94.65
N LEU A 663 110.00 28.89 94.46
CA LEU A 663 108.71 29.18 93.84
C LEU A 663 108.78 29.45 92.32
N SER A 664 109.96 29.59 91.73
CA SER A 664 110.12 29.82 90.28
C SER A 664 109.83 28.58 89.42
N ASP A 665 110.21 27.41 89.93
CA ASP A 665 110.53 26.27 89.06
C ASP A 665 109.30 25.47 88.62
N LEU A 666 108.18 25.59 89.35
CA LEU A 666 106.88 25.01 88.96
C LEU A 666 106.24 25.70 87.74
N ARG A 667 106.74 26.88 87.32
CA ARG A 667 106.10 27.69 86.25
C ARG A 667 106.54 27.30 84.84
N THR A 668 107.58 26.48 84.69
CA THR A 668 108.08 26.02 83.37
C THR A 668 107.36 24.78 82.87
N GLN A 669 107.02 23.85 83.77
CA GLN A 669 106.44 22.53 83.44
C GLN A 669 105.05 22.58 82.78
N ALA A 670 104.32 23.69 82.92
CA ALA A 670 103.00 23.84 82.30
C ALA A 670 103.06 23.98 80.76
N LYS A 671 104.09 24.67 80.24
CA LYS A 671 104.11 25.11 78.82
C LYS A 671 104.29 23.99 77.80
N SER A 672 105.01 22.93 78.16
CA SER A 672 105.31 21.84 77.22
C SER A 672 104.09 21.00 76.84
N LYS A 673 103.00 21.06 77.61
CA LYS A 673 101.76 20.32 77.30
C LYS A 673 100.89 21.02 76.26
N ASP A 674 100.96 22.35 76.17
CA ASP A 674 100.19 23.11 75.17
C ASP A 674 100.68 22.77 73.74
N GLU A 675 102.00 22.60 73.59
CA GLU A 675 102.66 22.31 72.31
C GLU A 675 102.26 20.94 71.72
N GLU A 676 102.08 19.92 72.56
CA GLU A 676 101.60 18.59 72.14
C GLU A 676 100.19 18.69 71.52
N THR A 677 99.27 19.45 72.13
CA THR A 677 97.90 19.59 71.61
C THR A 677 97.82 20.24 70.23
N ALA A 678 98.74 21.17 69.92
CA ALA A 678 98.79 21.86 68.64
C ALA A 678 99.12 20.91 67.46
N THR A 679 99.84 19.82 67.72
CA THR A 679 100.16 18.81 66.69
C THR A 679 98.92 18.01 66.27
N ILE A 680 98.15 17.51 67.25
CA ILE A 680 96.91 16.74 67.03
C ILE A 680 95.86 17.59 66.29
N ILE A 681 95.73 18.86 66.67
CA ILE A 681 94.86 19.84 66.01
C ILE A 681 95.25 20.09 64.54
N SER A 682 96.52 19.87 64.18
CA SER A 682 97.00 20.04 62.80
C SER A 682 96.71 18.80 61.93
N GLN A 683 96.73 17.60 62.52
CA GLN A 683 96.45 16.35 61.80
C GLN A 683 94.96 16.21 61.44
N LEU A 684 94.05 16.51 62.39
CA LEU A 684 92.60 16.49 62.15
C LEU A 684 92.12 17.50 61.08
N LYS A 685 92.88 18.57 60.83
CA LYS A 685 92.57 19.51 59.74
C LYS A 685 92.84 18.88 58.36
N LEU A 686 93.94 18.15 58.21
CA LEU A 686 94.33 17.55 56.94
C LEU A 686 93.29 16.51 56.47
N GLU A 687 92.75 15.70 57.38
CA GLU A 687 91.68 14.74 57.11
C GLU A 687 90.38 15.45 56.68
N ARG A 688 90.01 16.53 57.39
CA ARG A 688 88.84 17.35 57.03
C ARG A 688 88.99 17.98 55.65
N ASP A 689 90.19 18.43 55.30
CA ASP A 689 90.51 19.03 54.00
C ASP A 689 90.66 18.00 52.86
N VAL A 690 90.71 16.69 53.17
CA VAL A 690 90.52 15.60 52.18
C VAL A 690 89.03 15.41 51.90
N HIS A 691 88.22 15.19 52.94
CA HIS A 691 86.77 15.01 52.77
C HIS A 691 86.07 16.22 52.15
N GLN A 692 86.55 17.43 52.40
CA GLN A 692 86.08 18.65 51.71
C GLN A 692 86.22 18.54 50.18
N ARG A 693 87.34 18.02 49.67
CA ARG A 693 87.57 17.83 48.23
C ARG A 693 86.75 16.67 47.65
N GLU A 694 86.61 15.57 48.38
CA GLU A 694 85.76 14.44 47.97
C GLU A 694 84.29 14.87 47.83
N LEU A 695 83.81 15.75 48.73
CA LEU A 695 82.48 16.35 48.64
C LEU A 695 82.35 17.32 47.46
N GLU A 696 83.39 18.09 47.13
CA GLU A 696 83.42 18.99 45.97
C GLU A 696 83.42 18.22 44.62
N ASP A 697 84.18 17.13 44.52
CA ASP A 697 84.20 16.25 43.35
C ASP A 697 82.86 15.50 43.17
N LEU A 698 82.26 14.99 44.26
CA LEU A 698 80.91 14.42 44.21
C LEU A 698 79.85 15.48 43.84
N THR A 699 79.99 16.71 44.33
CA THR A 699 79.07 17.81 44.01
C THR A 699 79.18 18.23 42.53
N SER A 700 80.40 18.34 41.98
CA SER A 700 80.60 18.68 40.58
C SER A 700 80.15 17.56 39.63
N SER A 701 80.39 16.30 40.01
CA SER A 701 79.85 15.12 39.32
C SER A 701 78.31 15.15 39.28
N LEU A 702 77.66 15.39 40.44
CA LEU A 702 76.22 15.53 40.57
C LEU A 702 75.66 16.70 39.73
N GLN A 703 76.33 17.85 39.69
CA GLN A 703 75.98 18.97 38.80
C GLN A 703 76.12 18.59 37.32
N SER A 704 77.11 17.78 36.95
CA SER A 704 77.28 17.29 35.57
C SER A 704 76.17 16.32 35.15
N VAL A 705 75.64 15.52 36.08
CA VAL A 705 74.50 14.63 35.85
C VAL A 705 73.20 15.44 35.81
N LYS A 706 73.02 16.39 36.72
CA LYS A 706 71.85 17.29 36.73
C LYS A 706 71.74 18.06 35.42
N THR A 707 72.81 18.71 34.96
CA THR A 707 72.81 19.48 33.70
C THR A 707 72.51 18.63 32.46
N LYS A 708 72.99 17.38 32.41
CA LYS A 708 72.60 16.41 31.36
C LYS A 708 71.12 16.04 31.45
N HIS A 709 70.57 15.83 32.65
CA HIS A 709 69.15 15.54 32.84
C HIS A 709 68.26 16.76 32.46
N GLU A 710 68.67 17.96 32.85
CA GLU A 710 68.06 19.25 32.46
C GLU A 710 68.03 19.39 30.92
N HIS A 711 69.12 19.05 30.24
CA HIS A 711 69.22 19.06 28.78
C HIS A 711 68.29 18.02 28.13
N ASN A 712 68.30 16.77 28.61
CA ASN A 712 67.42 15.71 28.11
C ASN A 712 65.93 16.07 28.30
N ILE A 713 65.57 16.74 29.41
CA ILE A 713 64.21 17.27 29.64
C ILE A 713 63.89 18.38 28.63
N GLN A 714 64.82 19.30 28.35
CA GLN A 714 64.62 20.35 27.35
C GLN A 714 64.46 19.78 25.92
N GLU A 715 65.20 18.73 25.57
CA GLU A 715 65.02 18.02 24.31
C GLU A 715 63.68 17.27 24.25
N LEU A 716 63.30 16.55 25.31
CA LEU A 716 61.99 15.89 25.40
C LEU A 716 60.83 16.89 25.29
N MET A 717 60.95 18.06 25.93
CA MET A 717 59.97 19.15 25.78
C MET A 717 59.97 19.76 24.37
N LYS A 718 61.09 19.73 23.64
CA LYS A 718 61.16 20.11 22.22
C LYS A 718 60.51 19.06 21.33
N HIS A 719 60.63 17.78 21.64
CA HIS A 719 59.91 16.68 20.99
C HIS A 719 58.39 16.81 21.20
N PHE A 720 57.91 16.94 22.44
CA PHE A 720 56.48 17.15 22.71
C PHE A 720 55.91 18.42 22.05
N ARG A 721 56.70 19.51 21.95
CA ARG A 721 56.30 20.71 21.20
C ARG A 721 56.20 20.44 19.69
N LYS A 722 57.11 19.65 19.14
CA LYS A 722 57.08 19.23 17.73
C LYS A 722 55.87 18.34 17.46
N GLU A 723 55.67 17.30 18.25
CA GLU A 723 54.50 16.40 18.17
C GLU A 723 53.18 17.15 18.33
N LYS A 724 53.09 18.12 19.26
CA LYS A 724 51.93 19.00 19.38
C LYS A 724 51.73 19.84 18.12
N SER A 725 52.78 20.46 17.56
CA SER A 725 52.66 21.23 16.32
C SER A 725 52.28 20.36 15.12
N GLU A 726 52.70 19.10 15.10
CA GLU A 726 52.35 18.11 14.08
C GLU A 726 50.89 17.66 14.26
N ALA A 727 50.41 17.40 15.48
CA ALA A 727 49.00 17.15 15.75
C ALA A 727 48.11 18.35 15.39
N GLU A 728 48.55 19.58 15.67
CA GLU A 728 47.86 20.80 15.24
C GLU A 728 47.86 20.97 13.71
N ASN A 729 48.89 20.48 13.00
CA ASN A 729 48.91 20.42 11.54
C ASN A 729 47.91 19.38 11.02
N HIS A 730 47.84 18.18 11.61
CA HIS A 730 46.83 17.16 11.25
C HIS A 730 45.40 17.65 11.53
N ILE A 731 45.17 18.36 12.63
CA ILE A 731 43.88 19.02 12.91
C ILE A 731 43.55 20.10 11.86
N ARG A 732 44.56 20.72 11.23
CA ARG A 732 44.38 21.67 10.13
C ARG A 732 44.12 20.96 8.79
N THR A 733 44.70 19.79 8.50
CA THR A 733 44.36 19.02 7.29
C THR A 733 42.97 18.39 7.41
N LEU A 734 42.63 17.76 8.53
CA LEU A 734 41.29 17.22 8.82
C LEU A 734 40.19 18.30 8.71
N LYS A 735 40.52 19.57 9.01
CA LYS A 735 39.60 20.71 8.81
C LYS A 735 39.46 21.12 7.33
N ALA A 736 40.49 20.92 6.50
CA ALA A 736 40.40 21.13 5.06
C ALA A 736 39.64 19.98 4.38
N GLU A 737 39.95 18.72 4.74
CA GLU A 737 39.22 17.52 4.34
C GLU A 737 37.72 17.65 4.69
N SER A 738 37.40 18.11 5.92
CA SER A 738 36.01 18.40 6.32
C SER A 738 35.35 19.58 5.57
N LEU A 739 36.10 20.44 4.88
CA LEU A 739 35.55 21.45 3.96
C LEU A 739 35.33 20.85 2.56
N GLU A 740 36.21 19.96 2.10
CA GLU A 740 36.04 19.19 0.87
C GLU A 740 34.83 18.24 0.97
N ASP A 741 34.63 17.56 2.10
CA ASP A 741 33.41 16.79 2.39
C ASP A 741 32.14 17.64 2.32
N LYS A 742 32.18 18.88 2.83
CA LYS A 742 31.04 19.81 2.75
C LYS A 742 30.77 20.23 1.31
N ASN A 743 31.81 20.46 0.50
CA ASN A 743 31.68 20.75 -0.91
C ASN A 743 31.11 19.54 -1.68
N MET A 744 31.55 18.31 -1.37
CA MET A 744 31.01 17.09 -1.96
C MET A 744 29.57 16.83 -1.54
N ALA A 745 29.20 17.08 -0.28
CA ALA A 745 27.82 17.05 0.19
C ALA A 745 26.96 18.13 -0.49
N GLN A 746 27.51 19.30 -0.81
CA GLN A 746 26.83 20.33 -1.61
C GLN A 746 26.62 19.87 -3.07
N VAL A 747 27.61 19.23 -3.69
CA VAL A 747 27.46 18.62 -5.03
C VAL A 747 26.38 17.53 -5.02
N GLN A 748 26.36 16.67 -3.99
CA GLN A 748 25.31 15.66 -3.81
C GLN A 748 23.92 16.29 -3.61
N ARG A 749 23.80 17.39 -2.86
CA ARG A 749 22.55 18.16 -2.75
C ARG A 749 22.09 18.68 -4.12
N CYS A 750 22.98 19.22 -4.93
CA CYS A 750 22.66 19.65 -6.30
C CYS A 750 22.32 18.47 -7.26
N GLN A 751 22.78 17.25 -6.98
CA GLN A 751 22.33 16.04 -7.68
C GLN A 751 20.93 15.61 -7.24
N LEU A 752 20.66 15.62 -5.93
CA LEU A 752 19.32 15.36 -5.37
C LEU A 752 18.29 16.40 -5.83
N GLU A 753 18.68 17.66 -5.96
CA GLU A 753 17.85 18.75 -6.49
C GLU A 753 17.53 18.56 -7.99
N LYS A 754 18.50 18.08 -8.78
CA LYS A 754 18.25 17.66 -10.17
C LYS A 754 17.29 16.46 -10.25
N LEU A 755 17.47 15.44 -9.41
CA LEU A 755 16.54 14.31 -9.34
C LEU A 755 15.14 14.75 -8.89
N LYS A 756 15.05 15.65 -7.90
CA LYS A 756 13.78 16.27 -7.50
C LYS A 756 13.12 16.98 -8.69
N SER A 757 13.86 17.80 -9.44
CA SER A 757 13.33 18.46 -10.65
C SER A 757 12.87 17.48 -11.74
N GLN A 758 13.35 16.24 -11.76
CA GLN A 758 12.85 15.19 -12.65
C GLN A 758 11.56 14.54 -12.09
N TYR A 759 11.47 14.30 -10.77
CA TYR A 759 10.23 13.87 -10.13
C TYR A 759 9.12 14.94 -10.22
N ASP A 760 9.48 16.21 -10.08
CA ASP A 760 8.56 17.35 -10.24
C ASP A 760 8.00 17.35 -11.68
N ARG A 761 8.85 17.25 -12.71
CA ARG A 761 8.43 17.10 -14.13
C ARG A 761 7.59 15.86 -14.41
N LEU A 762 7.96 14.70 -13.90
CA LEU A 762 7.18 13.46 -14.06
C LEU A 762 5.81 13.58 -13.35
N THR A 763 5.73 14.36 -12.27
CA THR A 763 4.48 14.71 -11.60
C THR A 763 3.66 15.69 -12.43
N GLU A 764 4.28 16.72 -13.02
CA GLU A 764 3.65 17.65 -13.98
C GLU A 764 3.08 16.88 -15.17
N GLU A 765 3.87 16.03 -15.84
CA GLU A 765 3.46 15.14 -16.93
C GLU A 765 2.33 14.20 -16.50
N LEU A 766 2.37 13.62 -15.30
CA LEU A 766 1.29 12.77 -14.79
C LEU A 766 0.02 13.58 -14.48
N THR A 767 0.13 14.82 -14.01
CA THR A 767 -1.04 15.70 -13.86
C THR A 767 -1.57 16.19 -15.22
N GLN A 768 -0.72 16.43 -16.22
CA GLN A 768 -1.14 16.72 -17.59
C GLN A 768 -1.88 15.51 -18.17
N ASN A 769 -1.33 14.30 -18.07
CA ASN A 769 -1.98 13.08 -18.51
C ASN A 769 -3.27 12.76 -17.74
N ALA A 770 -3.33 13.05 -16.44
CA ALA A 770 -4.56 12.95 -15.65
C ALA A 770 -5.60 13.98 -16.11
N ASN A 771 -5.17 15.21 -16.38
CA ASN A 771 -6.02 16.24 -16.97
C ASN A 771 -6.52 15.77 -18.33
N GLU A 772 -5.67 15.34 -19.26
CA GLU A 772 -6.01 14.86 -20.61
C GLU A 772 -6.89 13.61 -20.63
N ASN A 773 -6.67 12.64 -19.75
CA ASN A 773 -7.55 11.47 -19.60
C ASN A 773 -8.93 11.87 -19.13
N LYS A 774 -8.99 12.72 -18.10
CA LYS A 774 -10.23 13.35 -17.72
C LYS A 774 -10.75 14.17 -18.95
N LYS A 775 -9.91 14.84 -19.77
CA LYS A 775 -10.27 15.54 -21.04
C LYS A 775 -10.73 14.62 -22.18
N LEU A 776 -11.00 13.35 -21.87
CA LEU A 776 -11.80 12.43 -22.66
C LEU A 776 -13.10 11.94 -21.93
N LYS A 777 -13.16 11.96 -20.59
CA LYS A 777 -14.28 11.37 -19.80
C LYS A 777 -15.65 12.05 -19.95
N LEU A 778 -15.69 13.36 -20.15
CA LEU A 778 -16.91 14.06 -20.58
C LEU A 778 -17.17 14.09 -22.09
N LYS A 779 -16.20 13.83 -22.98
CA LYS A 779 -16.46 13.70 -24.43
C LYS A 779 -17.30 12.45 -24.67
N TYR A 780 -17.25 11.55 -23.71
CA TYR A 780 -18.26 10.55 -23.46
C TYR A 780 -19.51 11.12 -22.76
N GLN A 781 -19.41 11.65 -21.53
CA GLN A 781 -20.61 12.04 -20.74
C GLN A 781 -21.55 13.03 -21.43
N CYS A 782 -21.10 14.14 -22.03
CA CYS A 782 -22.04 15.06 -22.68
C CYS A 782 -22.39 14.64 -24.12
N LEU A 783 -21.69 13.66 -24.73
CA LEU A 783 -22.20 12.97 -25.94
C LEU A 783 -23.45 12.22 -25.52
N LYS A 784 -23.38 11.56 -24.36
CA LYS A 784 -24.50 10.90 -23.71
C LYS A 784 -25.57 11.92 -23.28
N ASP A 785 -25.23 13.09 -22.72
CA ASP A 785 -26.23 14.13 -22.42
C ASP A 785 -26.90 14.68 -23.69
N GLU A 786 -26.14 14.95 -24.76
CA GLU A 786 -26.64 15.40 -26.07
C GLU A 786 -27.42 14.32 -26.83
N LEU A 787 -27.14 13.05 -26.58
CA LEU A 787 -27.93 11.91 -27.04
C LEU A 787 -29.22 11.75 -26.20
N GLU A 788 -29.18 11.99 -24.89
CA GLU A 788 -30.36 12.01 -24.02
C GLU A 788 -31.29 13.19 -24.33
N GLU A 789 -30.76 14.36 -24.68
CA GLU A 789 -31.59 15.46 -25.21
C GLU A 789 -32.14 15.13 -26.60
N LYS A 790 -31.39 14.46 -27.48
CA LYS A 790 -31.93 13.98 -28.77
C LYS A 790 -32.99 12.90 -28.60
N GLU A 791 -32.84 12.00 -27.63
CA GLU A 791 -33.85 11.02 -27.23
C GLU A 791 -35.11 11.73 -26.70
N LYS A 792 -34.97 12.75 -25.84
CA LYS A 792 -36.09 13.60 -25.40
C LYS A 792 -36.74 14.31 -26.59
N HIS A 793 -35.98 14.88 -27.52
CA HIS A 793 -36.54 15.48 -28.74
C HIS A 793 -37.32 14.46 -29.58
N ILE A 794 -36.79 13.26 -29.79
CA ILE A 794 -37.50 12.18 -30.48
C ILE A 794 -38.79 11.81 -29.73
N THR A 795 -38.78 11.63 -28.41
CA THR A 795 -40.01 11.34 -27.65
C THR A 795 -41.03 12.48 -27.70
N ASN A 796 -40.59 13.75 -27.69
CA ASN A 796 -41.46 14.92 -27.86
C ASN A 796 -42.07 14.97 -29.28
N GLU A 797 -41.31 14.61 -30.31
CA GLU A 797 -41.80 14.47 -31.69
C GLU A 797 -42.71 13.25 -31.87
N GLU A 798 -42.51 12.17 -31.11
CA GLU A 798 -43.41 11.01 -31.07
C GLU A 798 -44.72 11.32 -30.33
N GLU A 799 -44.67 12.13 -29.27
CA GLU A 799 -45.88 12.66 -28.65
C GLU A 799 -46.58 13.68 -29.54
N HIS A 800 -45.85 14.53 -30.27
CA HIS A 800 -46.46 15.44 -31.24
C HIS A 800 -47.08 14.67 -32.41
N ARG A 801 -46.41 13.62 -32.93
CA ARG A 801 -46.98 12.68 -33.91
C ARG A 801 -48.21 11.97 -33.35
N ARG A 802 -48.20 11.51 -32.08
CA ARG A 802 -49.38 10.93 -31.43
C ARG A 802 -50.54 11.94 -31.34
N ARG A 803 -50.31 13.18 -30.89
CA ARG A 803 -51.33 14.24 -30.85
C ARG A 803 -51.89 14.58 -32.25
N MET A 804 -51.04 14.58 -33.27
CA MET A 804 -51.46 14.78 -34.67
C MET A 804 -52.24 13.58 -35.22
N GLU A 805 -51.88 12.36 -34.82
CA GLU A 805 -52.59 11.12 -35.19
C GLU A 805 -53.95 11.00 -34.45
N GLU A 806 -54.01 11.41 -33.19
CA GLU A 806 -55.24 11.58 -32.41
C GLU A 806 -56.16 12.62 -33.06
N ALA A 807 -55.63 13.76 -33.50
CA ALA A 807 -56.38 14.76 -34.26
C ALA A 807 -56.82 14.23 -35.64
N ARG A 808 -55.98 13.42 -36.31
CA ARG A 808 -56.33 12.75 -37.58
C ARG A 808 -57.44 11.72 -37.38
N LEU A 809 -57.46 11.00 -36.25
CA LEU A 809 -58.53 10.09 -35.87
C LEU A 809 -59.81 10.87 -35.55
N GLN A 810 -59.75 11.96 -34.78
CA GLN A 810 -60.91 12.83 -34.52
C GLN A 810 -61.49 13.42 -35.81
N LEU A 811 -60.65 13.82 -36.77
CA LEU A 811 -61.10 14.25 -38.10
C LEU A 811 -61.68 13.10 -38.92
N LYS A 812 -61.14 11.87 -38.81
CA LYS A 812 -61.71 10.68 -39.44
C LYS A 812 -63.09 10.34 -38.84
N ASP A 813 -63.26 10.46 -37.53
CA ASP A 813 -64.52 10.21 -36.85
C ASP A 813 -65.56 11.31 -37.19
N GLN A 814 -65.14 12.56 -37.34
CA GLN A 814 -65.99 13.64 -37.87
C GLN A 814 -66.38 13.40 -39.33
N LEU A 815 -65.46 12.93 -40.18
CA LEU A 815 -65.77 12.52 -41.55
C LEU A 815 -66.73 11.34 -41.57
N LEU A 816 -66.55 10.34 -40.69
CA LEU A 816 -67.46 9.19 -40.60
C LEU A 816 -68.84 9.60 -40.08
N CYS A 817 -68.94 10.56 -39.16
CA CYS A 817 -70.22 11.19 -38.81
C CYS A 817 -70.86 11.87 -40.03
N LEU A 818 -70.11 12.68 -40.79
CA LEU A 818 -70.60 13.33 -42.02
C LEU A 818 -70.94 12.34 -43.14
N GLU A 819 -70.28 11.18 -43.19
CA GLU A 819 -70.60 10.05 -44.07
C GLU A 819 -71.90 9.40 -43.63
N THR A 820 -72.11 9.12 -42.33
CA THR A 820 -73.41 8.61 -41.85
C THR A 820 -74.54 9.62 -41.95
N GLU A 821 -74.26 10.94 -41.88
CA GLU A 821 -75.22 11.99 -42.20
C GLU A 821 -75.55 12.00 -43.70
N GLN A 822 -74.57 11.81 -44.59
CA GLN A 822 -74.79 11.64 -46.02
C GLN A 822 -75.55 10.35 -46.35
N GLU A 823 -75.24 9.21 -45.71
CA GLU A 823 -76.00 7.96 -45.84
C GLU A 823 -77.42 8.10 -45.27
N SER A 824 -77.61 8.89 -44.21
CA SER A 824 -78.93 9.23 -43.67
C SER A 824 -79.71 10.11 -44.63
N ILE A 825 -79.09 11.14 -45.22
CA ILE A 825 -79.68 12.01 -46.25
C ILE A 825 -79.99 11.21 -47.51
N LEU A 826 -79.08 10.38 -48.01
CA LEU A 826 -79.30 9.46 -49.13
C LEU A 826 -80.31 8.37 -48.79
N GLY A 827 -80.47 8.01 -47.52
CA GLY A 827 -81.52 7.11 -47.02
C GLY A 827 -82.86 7.81 -46.82
N VAL A 828 -82.91 9.13 -46.65
CA VAL A 828 -84.13 9.95 -46.66
C VAL A 828 -84.54 10.24 -48.10
N ILE A 829 -83.64 10.74 -48.95
CA ILE A 829 -83.81 10.80 -50.41
C ILE A 829 -84.17 9.42 -50.95
N GLY A 830 -83.55 8.36 -50.45
CA GLY A 830 -83.87 6.98 -50.79
C GLY A 830 -85.29 6.60 -50.40
N LYS A 831 -85.78 7.01 -49.21
CA LYS A 831 -87.18 6.83 -48.76
C LYS A 831 -88.17 7.75 -49.48
N GLU A 832 -87.75 8.94 -49.93
CA GLU A 832 -88.56 9.89 -50.71
C GLU A 832 -88.66 9.46 -52.16
N ILE A 833 -87.60 8.90 -52.74
CA ILE A 833 -87.60 8.17 -54.00
C ILE A 833 -88.43 6.90 -53.84
N ASP A 834 -88.32 6.16 -52.73
CA ASP A 834 -89.18 5.00 -52.46
C ASP A 834 -90.65 5.42 -52.31
N ALA A 835 -90.94 6.59 -51.74
CA ALA A 835 -92.28 7.14 -51.60
C ALA A 835 -92.82 7.65 -52.94
N ALA A 836 -91.99 8.32 -53.75
CA ALA A 836 -92.31 8.74 -55.11
C ALA A 836 -92.48 7.53 -56.04
N CYS A 837 -91.63 6.51 -55.94
CA CYS A 837 -91.78 5.25 -56.64
C CYS A 837 -92.96 4.43 -56.12
N LYS A 838 -93.41 4.61 -54.87
CA LYS A 838 -94.67 4.03 -54.36
C LYS A 838 -95.90 4.84 -54.73
N THR A 839 -95.80 6.14 -55.01
CA THR A 839 -96.89 6.88 -55.66
C THR A 839 -96.91 6.56 -57.14
N PHE A 840 -95.79 6.55 -57.85
CA PHE A 840 -95.71 6.15 -59.25
C PHE A 840 -96.10 4.68 -59.46
N SER A 841 -95.64 3.70 -58.68
CA SER A 841 -96.06 2.30 -58.84
C SER A 841 -97.53 2.04 -58.49
N ARG A 842 -98.16 2.95 -57.75
CA ARG A 842 -99.57 2.91 -57.35
C ARG A 842 -100.46 3.80 -58.23
N ASP A 843 -99.88 4.52 -59.19
CA ASP A 843 -100.59 5.48 -60.05
C ASP A 843 -100.21 5.39 -61.54
N SER A 844 -99.19 4.61 -61.93
CA SER A 844 -98.75 4.47 -63.33
C SER A 844 -99.48 3.37 -64.11
N MET A 845 -99.87 2.27 -63.47
CA MET A 845 -100.68 1.21 -64.09
C MET A 845 -102.19 1.51 -64.04
N ASP A 846 -102.65 2.21 -63.00
CA ASP A 846 -104.07 2.51 -62.78
C ASP A 846 -104.56 3.83 -63.41
N LYS A 847 -103.71 4.63 -64.09
CA LYS A 847 -104.11 5.93 -64.71
C LYS A 847 -103.87 6.14 -66.20
N LEU A 848 -103.45 5.13 -66.97
CA LEU A 848 -103.43 5.20 -68.45
C LEU A 848 -104.43 4.28 -69.17
N LYS A 849 -105.39 3.70 -68.44
CA LYS A 849 -106.68 3.28 -69.03
C LYS A 849 -107.91 3.39 -68.12
N VAL A 850 -107.76 4.10 -67.00
CA VAL A 850 -108.78 4.31 -65.95
C VAL A 850 -108.56 5.73 -65.39
N PHE A 851 -109.50 6.67 -65.25
CA PHE A 851 -110.75 6.96 -65.98
C PHE A 851 -111.88 5.92 -66.03
N SER A 852 -111.85 4.91 -65.15
CA SER A 852 -112.99 4.06 -64.79
C SER A 852 -112.70 3.15 -63.58
N SER A 853 -112.39 3.76 -62.41
CA SER A 853 -112.15 3.14 -61.08
C SER A 853 -110.99 2.11 -60.91
N SER A 854 -110.25 2.26 -59.80
CA SER A 854 -109.25 1.31 -59.19
C SER A 854 -109.89 -0.04 -58.78
N PRO A 855 -109.13 -1.12 -58.38
CA PRO A 855 -107.71 -1.17 -57.96
C PRO A 855 -106.86 -2.44 -58.32
N ASP A 856 -105.60 -2.43 -57.85
CA ASP A 856 -104.71 -3.55 -57.44
C ASP A 856 -104.21 -4.64 -58.43
N ILE A 857 -102.89 -4.65 -58.67
CA ILE A 857 -102.06 -5.78 -59.15
C ILE A 857 -100.68 -5.70 -58.42
N ASN A 858 -100.03 -6.69 -57.75
CA ASN A 858 -100.16 -8.14 -57.51
C ASN A 858 -99.00 -8.99 -58.15
N TYR A 859 -98.56 -10.07 -57.46
CA TYR A 859 -97.41 -10.96 -57.76
C TYR A 859 -97.71 -12.40 -57.26
N ASP A 860 -97.19 -13.46 -57.88
CA ASP A 860 -97.25 -14.84 -57.32
C ASP A 860 -96.27 -15.00 -56.14
N PRO A 861 -96.76 -15.17 -54.88
CA PRO A 861 -95.88 -15.21 -53.72
C PRO A 861 -95.11 -16.53 -53.58
N HIS A 862 -95.65 -17.65 -54.09
CA HIS A 862 -95.14 -18.98 -53.75
C HIS A 862 -93.77 -19.26 -54.37
N ARG A 863 -93.54 -18.77 -55.60
CA ARG A 863 -92.27 -18.93 -56.31
C ARG A 863 -91.12 -18.14 -55.67
N TRP A 864 -91.38 -16.90 -55.24
CA TRP A 864 -90.39 -16.06 -54.55
C TRP A 864 -90.03 -16.62 -53.16
N LEU A 865 -91.01 -17.15 -52.44
CA LEU A 865 -90.79 -17.78 -51.14
C LEU A 865 -89.90 -19.02 -51.24
N ALA A 866 -90.04 -19.82 -52.30
CA ALA A 866 -89.26 -21.03 -52.54
C ALA A 866 -87.76 -20.71 -52.80
N GLU A 867 -87.45 -19.78 -53.70
CA GLU A 867 -86.06 -19.39 -53.99
C GLU A 867 -85.40 -18.67 -52.80
N SER A 868 -86.16 -17.86 -52.05
CA SER A 868 -85.67 -17.22 -50.82
C SER A 868 -85.34 -18.27 -49.75
N LYS A 869 -86.17 -19.31 -49.62
CA LYS A 869 -85.95 -20.42 -48.68
C LYS A 869 -84.68 -21.21 -48.99
N THR A 870 -84.41 -21.60 -50.23
CA THR A 870 -83.17 -22.34 -50.56
C THR A 870 -81.91 -21.50 -50.38
N LYS A 871 -81.94 -20.20 -50.72
CA LYS A 871 -80.81 -19.28 -50.50
C LYS A 871 -80.50 -19.09 -49.01
N LEU A 872 -81.54 -18.89 -48.17
CA LEU A 872 -81.38 -18.83 -46.71
C LEU A 872 -80.88 -20.15 -46.13
N GLN A 873 -81.41 -21.29 -46.59
CA GLN A 873 -81.01 -22.61 -46.11
C GLN A 873 -79.52 -22.90 -46.41
N TRP A 874 -79.03 -22.54 -47.60
CA TRP A 874 -77.60 -22.65 -47.92
C TRP A 874 -76.72 -21.76 -47.03
N LEU A 875 -77.13 -20.51 -46.75
CA LEU A 875 -76.43 -19.63 -45.82
C LEU A 875 -76.42 -20.19 -44.39
N CYS A 876 -77.49 -20.85 -43.94
CA CYS A 876 -77.53 -21.55 -42.65
C CYS A 876 -76.60 -22.77 -42.61
N GLU A 877 -76.42 -23.50 -43.70
CA GLU A 877 -75.47 -24.61 -43.81
C GLU A 877 -74.00 -24.09 -43.77
N GLU A 878 -73.66 -23.07 -44.57
CA GLU A 878 -72.32 -22.45 -44.56
C GLU A 878 -71.98 -21.85 -43.19
N LEU A 879 -72.92 -21.20 -42.51
CA LEU A 879 -72.72 -20.68 -41.15
C LEU A 879 -72.40 -21.79 -40.13
N LYS A 880 -73.07 -22.96 -40.19
CA LYS A 880 -72.74 -24.11 -39.33
C LYS A 880 -71.33 -24.63 -39.62
N GLU A 881 -70.90 -24.63 -40.87
CA GLU A 881 -69.56 -25.10 -41.25
C GLU A 881 -68.45 -24.11 -40.87
N ARG A 882 -68.75 -22.80 -40.83
CA ARG A 882 -67.88 -21.78 -40.19
C ARG A 882 -67.78 -22.01 -38.68
N GLU A 883 -68.92 -22.16 -38.00
CA GLU A 883 -69.01 -22.35 -36.55
C GLU A 883 -68.25 -23.62 -36.09
N ASN A 884 -68.34 -24.72 -36.85
CA ASN A 884 -67.64 -25.96 -36.54
C ASN A 884 -66.13 -25.88 -36.78
N ARG A 885 -65.67 -25.14 -37.81
CA ARG A 885 -64.25 -24.81 -37.98
C ARG A 885 -63.73 -23.96 -36.82
N GLU A 886 -64.50 -22.97 -36.37
CA GLU A 886 -64.15 -22.14 -35.23
C GLU A 886 -64.05 -22.94 -33.92
N LYS A 887 -65.00 -23.85 -33.65
CA LYS A 887 -64.96 -24.77 -32.51
C LYS A 887 -63.68 -25.63 -32.49
N SER A 888 -63.23 -26.10 -33.66
CA SER A 888 -61.98 -26.86 -33.79
C SER A 888 -60.75 -26.02 -33.45
N LEU A 889 -60.65 -24.80 -34.00
CA LEU A 889 -59.56 -23.86 -33.70
C LEU A 889 -59.54 -23.43 -32.22
N ARG A 890 -60.71 -23.15 -31.62
CA ARG A 890 -60.85 -22.86 -30.19
C ARG A 890 -60.37 -24.03 -29.31
N HIS A 891 -60.61 -25.28 -29.72
CA HIS A 891 -60.12 -26.46 -29.01
C HIS A 891 -58.59 -26.61 -29.09
N GLN A 892 -57.98 -26.38 -30.26
CA GLN A 892 -56.52 -26.37 -30.43
C GLN A 892 -55.86 -25.27 -29.59
N LEU A 893 -56.42 -24.05 -29.58
CA LEU A 893 -55.95 -22.94 -28.74
C LEU A 893 -56.02 -23.26 -27.23
N MET A 894 -57.04 -24.02 -26.80
CA MET A 894 -57.16 -24.50 -25.42
C MET A 894 -56.06 -25.51 -25.07
N LEU A 895 -55.77 -26.46 -25.98
CA LEU A 895 -54.70 -27.45 -25.78
C LEU A 895 -53.31 -26.80 -25.65
N CYS A 896 -52.97 -25.85 -26.53
CA CYS A 896 -51.70 -25.11 -26.45
C CYS A 896 -51.58 -24.31 -25.15
N ARG A 897 -52.68 -23.70 -24.68
CA ARG A 897 -52.71 -23.00 -23.38
C ARG A 897 -52.49 -23.94 -22.19
N GLN A 898 -53.00 -25.18 -22.25
CA GLN A 898 -52.75 -26.16 -21.20
C GLN A 898 -51.30 -26.68 -21.23
N GLN A 899 -50.71 -26.88 -22.40
CA GLN A 899 -49.29 -27.25 -22.52
C GLN A 899 -48.37 -26.17 -21.91
N LEU A 900 -48.65 -24.89 -22.15
CA LEU A 900 -47.91 -23.78 -21.52
C LEU A 900 -48.02 -23.78 -19.99
N LYS A 901 -49.22 -24.03 -19.43
CA LYS A 901 -49.42 -24.16 -17.99
C LYS A 901 -48.62 -25.30 -17.37
N ASN A 902 -48.64 -26.48 -17.98
CA ASN A 902 -47.87 -27.62 -17.49
C ASN A 902 -46.36 -27.31 -17.48
N VAL A 903 -45.86 -26.50 -18.42
CA VAL A 903 -44.45 -26.06 -18.45
C VAL A 903 -44.13 -25.05 -17.35
N THR A 904 -45.03 -24.09 -17.05
CA THR A 904 -44.83 -23.17 -15.91
C THR A 904 -44.89 -23.89 -14.57
N GLU A 905 -45.88 -24.78 -14.37
CA GLU A 905 -46.04 -25.58 -13.15
C GLU A 905 -44.80 -26.48 -12.89
N ASN A 906 -44.25 -27.10 -13.94
CA ASN A 906 -43.00 -27.87 -13.83
C ASN A 906 -41.79 -26.99 -13.44
N LYS A 907 -41.70 -25.75 -13.95
CA LYS A 907 -40.61 -24.83 -13.60
C LYS A 907 -40.74 -24.27 -12.18
N GLU A 908 -41.97 -24.05 -11.70
CA GLU A 908 -42.23 -23.71 -10.30
C GLU A 908 -41.84 -24.86 -9.36
N ALA A 909 -42.13 -26.11 -9.73
CA ALA A 909 -41.71 -27.30 -8.96
C ALA A 909 -40.18 -27.50 -8.95
N GLU A 910 -39.48 -27.26 -10.07
CA GLU A 910 -38.01 -27.25 -10.11
C GLU A 910 -37.41 -26.20 -9.15
N LEU A 911 -37.97 -24.99 -9.15
CA LEU A 911 -37.52 -23.90 -8.25
C LEU A 911 -37.79 -24.23 -6.77
N GLN A 912 -38.96 -24.78 -6.44
CA GLN A 912 -39.29 -25.22 -5.08
C GLN A 912 -38.29 -26.27 -4.57
N CYS A 913 -37.97 -27.28 -5.39
CA CYS A 913 -36.98 -28.32 -5.03
C CYS A 913 -35.58 -27.73 -4.76
N LEU A 914 -35.16 -26.73 -5.54
CA LEU A 914 -33.91 -26.00 -5.31
C LEU A 914 -33.93 -25.16 -4.02
N PHE A 915 -35.05 -24.51 -3.69
CA PHE A 915 -35.19 -23.80 -2.42
C PHE A 915 -35.10 -24.75 -1.22
N GLU A 916 -35.82 -25.88 -1.22
CA GLU A 916 -35.69 -26.88 -0.14
C GLU A 916 -34.24 -27.42 -0.02
N GLN A 917 -33.49 -27.50 -1.13
CA GLN A 917 -32.09 -27.94 -1.11
C GLN A 917 -31.16 -26.89 -0.50
N ILE A 918 -31.50 -25.60 -0.60
CA ILE A 918 -30.81 -24.50 0.08
C ILE A 918 -31.16 -24.51 1.57
N GLU A 919 -32.44 -24.60 1.94
CA GLU A 919 -32.89 -24.66 3.34
C GLU A 919 -32.22 -25.83 4.10
N ARG A 920 -32.11 -27.01 3.49
CA ARG A 920 -31.40 -28.17 4.08
C ARG A 920 -29.89 -27.92 4.27
N GLN A 921 -29.27 -27.08 3.45
CA GLN A 921 -27.87 -26.66 3.64
C GLN A 921 -27.74 -25.62 4.74
N GLU A 922 -28.68 -24.69 4.85
CA GLU A 922 -28.73 -23.69 5.92
C GLU A 922 -28.96 -24.35 7.28
N GLN A 923 -29.91 -25.29 7.39
CA GLN A 923 -30.13 -26.10 8.60
C GLN A 923 -28.87 -26.86 9.04
N LEU A 924 -28.17 -27.50 8.10
CA LEU A 924 -26.93 -28.23 8.40
C LEU A 924 -25.77 -27.29 8.80
N LEU A 925 -25.74 -26.06 8.28
CA LEU A 925 -24.83 -25.00 8.76
C LEU A 925 -25.21 -24.50 10.15
N GLU A 926 -26.50 -24.37 10.47
CA GLU A 926 -26.97 -24.04 11.82
C GLU A 926 -26.65 -25.14 12.83
N GLU A 927 -26.74 -26.40 12.45
CA GLU A 927 -26.33 -27.56 13.25
C GLU A 927 -24.83 -27.52 13.55
N ILE A 928 -23.97 -27.36 12.54
CA ILE A 928 -22.52 -27.18 12.73
C ILE A 928 -22.22 -25.95 13.60
N HIS A 929 -22.99 -24.86 13.46
CA HIS A 929 -22.86 -23.68 14.32
C HIS A 929 -23.38 -23.90 15.75
N ARG A 930 -24.31 -24.84 15.96
CA ARG A 930 -24.81 -25.27 17.28
C ARG A 930 -23.78 -26.16 17.96
N GLU A 931 -23.36 -27.25 17.31
CA GLU A 931 -22.27 -28.13 17.76
C GLU A 931 -21.01 -27.32 18.14
N LYS A 932 -20.64 -26.31 17.34
CA LYS A 932 -19.49 -25.44 17.65
C LYS A 932 -19.71 -24.57 18.89
N ARG A 933 -20.91 -24.10 19.18
CA ARG A 933 -21.22 -23.39 20.44
C ARG A 933 -21.22 -24.35 21.62
N ASP A 934 -21.88 -25.50 21.46
CA ASP A 934 -22.01 -26.52 22.50
C ASP A 934 -20.62 -27.06 22.90
N LEU A 935 -19.73 -27.29 21.94
CA LEU A 935 -18.32 -27.64 22.19
C LEU A 935 -17.53 -26.51 22.87
N LEU A 936 -17.80 -25.24 22.55
CA LEU A 936 -17.16 -24.09 23.20
C LEU A 936 -17.64 -23.91 24.65
N GLU A 937 -18.93 -24.13 24.92
CA GLU A 937 -19.48 -24.20 26.27
C GLU A 937 -18.93 -25.42 27.03
N GLU A 938 -18.77 -26.57 26.38
CA GLU A 938 -18.21 -27.76 27.03
C GLU A 938 -16.71 -27.60 27.29
N THR A 939 -15.95 -26.84 26.48
CA THR A 939 -14.60 -26.41 26.86
C THR A 939 -14.64 -25.42 28.01
N HIS A 940 -15.51 -24.40 27.99
CA HIS A 940 -15.60 -23.42 29.07
C HIS A 940 -15.96 -24.07 30.41
N ARG A 941 -16.90 -25.03 30.42
CA ARG A 941 -17.24 -25.82 31.62
C ARG A 941 -16.09 -26.71 32.07
N LYS A 942 -15.28 -27.26 31.16
CA LYS A 942 -14.07 -28.02 31.52
C LYS A 942 -12.97 -27.10 32.04
N ASP A 943 -12.86 -25.88 31.55
CA ASP A 943 -11.94 -24.87 32.05
C ASP A 943 -12.40 -24.37 33.44
N GLU A 944 -13.70 -24.17 33.68
CA GLU A 944 -14.30 -23.92 35.00
C GLU A 944 -14.15 -25.11 35.97
N GLU A 945 -14.28 -26.36 35.49
CA GLU A 945 -13.97 -27.57 36.26
C GLU A 945 -12.48 -27.62 36.61
N MET A 946 -11.58 -27.26 35.69
CA MET A 946 -10.15 -27.16 35.97
C MET A 946 -9.83 -26.03 36.96
N GLU A 947 -10.43 -24.84 36.82
CA GLU A 947 -10.29 -23.71 37.77
C GLU A 947 -10.94 -23.99 39.13
N SER A 948 -11.93 -24.88 39.22
CA SER A 948 -12.54 -25.30 40.50
C SER A 948 -11.92 -26.58 41.11
N LEU A 949 -11.09 -27.29 40.34
CA LEU A 949 -10.18 -28.34 40.81
C LEU A 949 -8.80 -27.79 41.24
N GLN A 950 -8.33 -26.68 40.65
CA GLN A 950 -7.10 -25.97 41.06
C GLN A 950 -7.01 -25.67 42.58
N PRO A 951 -8.10 -25.29 43.30
CA PRO A 951 -8.08 -25.07 44.75
C PRO A 951 -8.10 -26.36 45.59
N LYS A 952 -8.25 -27.53 44.96
CA LYS A 952 -8.38 -28.84 45.64
C LYS A 952 -7.23 -29.80 45.34
N LEU A 953 -6.49 -29.60 44.25
CA LEU A 953 -5.16 -30.20 44.07
C LEU A 953 -4.10 -29.41 44.85
N LEU A 954 -3.97 -29.77 46.13
CA LEU A 954 -2.75 -29.69 46.97
C LEU A 954 -1.85 -28.47 46.68
N PHE A 955 -1.76 -27.44 47.53
CA PHE A 955 -1.75 -27.48 49.00
C PHE A 955 -1.00 -28.68 49.62
N LYS A 956 0.03 -29.20 48.92
CA LYS A 956 1.17 -30.00 49.44
C LYS A 956 2.09 -30.49 48.32
N MET A 957 3.32 -29.98 48.33
CA MET A 957 4.53 -30.58 47.72
C MET A 957 4.87 -31.94 48.38
N PRO A 958 5.79 -32.78 47.83
CA PRO A 958 6.26 -32.95 46.44
C PRO A 958 6.23 -34.46 46.02
N PRO A 959 7.26 -35.09 45.38
CA PRO A 959 7.46 -35.15 43.92
C PRO A 959 7.59 -36.59 43.33
N SER A 960 7.05 -36.86 42.13
CA SER A 960 7.44 -38.05 41.31
C SER A 960 6.90 -38.06 39.86
N GLU A 961 7.70 -38.65 38.96
CA GLU A 961 7.31 -39.39 37.74
C GLU A 961 6.69 -38.67 36.51
N ASP A 962 7.54 -38.03 35.71
CA ASP A 962 7.27 -37.54 34.33
C ASP A 962 6.93 -38.63 33.27
N ALA A 963 6.93 -39.91 33.64
CA ALA A 963 6.92 -41.02 32.67
C ALA A 963 5.60 -41.20 31.89
N SER A 964 4.46 -40.73 32.42
CA SER A 964 3.13 -41.15 31.94
C SER A 964 2.42 -40.18 30.98
N GLN A 965 2.76 -38.89 30.97
CA GLN A 965 2.01 -37.92 30.15
C GLN A 965 2.39 -37.96 28.65
N THR A 966 3.65 -38.29 28.33
CA THR A 966 4.17 -38.29 26.96
C THR A 966 3.49 -39.35 26.07
N ALA A 967 3.12 -40.50 26.63
CA ALA A 967 2.45 -41.58 25.88
C ALA A 967 1.02 -41.19 25.44
N MET A 968 0.26 -40.56 26.35
CA MET A 968 -1.14 -40.15 26.11
C MET A 968 -1.28 -39.02 25.08
N LYS A 969 -0.24 -38.17 24.92
CA LYS A 969 -0.26 -37.09 23.93
C LYS A 969 -0.05 -37.63 22.51
N ASN A 970 0.98 -38.44 22.31
CA ASN A 970 1.33 -39.04 21.02
C ASN A 970 0.18 -39.90 20.44
N GLN A 971 -0.56 -40.63 21.29
CA GLN A 971 -1.69 -41.46 20.84
C GLN A 971 -2.91 -40.63 20.36
N LYS A 972 -3.11 -39.41 20.89
CA LYS A 972 -4.19 -38.52 20.44
C LYS A 972 -3.87 -37.82 19.12
N GLU A 973 -2.63 -37.43 18.91
CA GLU A 973 -2.20 -36.78 17.66
C GLU A 973 -2.28 -37.77 16.47
N ALA A 974 -1.84 -39.02 16.66
CA ALA A 974 -1.95 -40.08 15.63
C ALA A 974 -3.40 -40.34 15.18
N GLN A 975 -4.38 -40.35 16.11
CA GLN A 975 -5.80 -40.52 15.76
C GLN A 975 -6.39 -39.31 15.03
N PHE A 976 -5.83 -38.11 15.20
CA PHE A 976 -6.26 -36.91 14.50
C PHE A 976 -5.77 -36.90 13.05
N GLU A 977 -4.52 -37.29 12.80
CA GLU A 977 -3.99 -37.39 11.44
C GLU A 977 -4.71 -38.46 10.60
N GLU A 978 -5.00 -39.65 11.16
CA GLU A 978 -5.71 -40.70 10.43
C GLU A 978 -7.13 -40.27 10.00
N LYS A 979 -7.84 -39.54 10.88
CA LYS A 979 -9.15 -38.95 10.55
C LYS A 979 -9.04 -37.86 9.49
N ALA A 980 -8.03 -36.98 9.58
CA ALA A 980 -7.82 -35.92 8.60
C ALA A 980 -7.51 -36.49 7.20
N VAL A 981 -6.66 -37.52 7.10
CA VAL A 981 -6.31 -38.18 5.83
C VAL A 981 -7.54 -38.88 5.22
N LYS A 982 -8.33 -39.61 6.02
CA LYS A 982 -9.58 -40.23 5.54
C LYS A 982 -10.59 -39.20 5.03
N TYR A 983 -10.74 -38.07 5.71
CA TYR A 983 -11.62 -36.98 5.27
C TYR A 983 -11.16 -36.32 3.97
N PHE A 984 -9.85 -36.13 3.79
CA PHE A 984 -9.29 -35.51 2.59
C PHE A 984 -9.40 -36.42 1.35
N ILE A 985 -9.09 -37.71 1.49
CA ILE A 985 -9.23 -38.70 0.40
C ILE A 985 -10.71 -38.86 0.01
N GLY A 986 -11.62 -38.93 0.99
CA GLY A 986 -13.06 -38.99 0.73
C GLY A 986 -13.62 -37.77 0.00
N ARG A 987 -13.01 -36.58 0.20
CA ARG A 987 -13.39 -35.35 -0.51
C ARG A 987 -12.85 -35.31 -1.94
N LEU A 988 -11.62 -35.77 -2.18
CA LEU A 988 -11.03 -35.90 -3.51
C LEU A 988 -11.84 -36.82 -4.43
N PHE A 989 -12.19 -38.02 -3.94
CA PHE A 989 -13.02 -38.97 -4.71
C PHE A 989 -14.40 -38.39 -5.06
N ARG A 990 -15.01 -37.62 -4.16
CA ARG A 990 -16.33 -37.03 -4.38
C ARG A 990 -16.33 -35.91 -5.43
N VAL A 991 -15.25 -35.12 -5.51
CA VAL A 991 -15.10 -34.07 -6.54
C VAL A 991 -14.89 -34.68 -7.93
N PHE A 992 -13.91 -35.60 -8.08
CA PHE A 992 -13.66 -36.24 -9.38
C PHE A 992 -14.86 -37.05 -9.90
N GLY A 993 -15.62 -37.69 -9.01
CA GLY A 993 -16.88 -38.36 -9.38
C GLY A 993 -17.93 -37.41 -9.96
N THR A 994 -18.03 -36.17 -9.46
CA THR A 994 -19.02 -35.20 -9.95
C THR A 994 -18.68 -34.55 -11.30
N GLU A 995 -17.40 -34.53 -11.71
CA GLU A 995 -17.02 -33.99 -13.02
C GLU A 995 -17.18 -35.04 -14.14
N MET A 996 -16.82 -36.30 -13.88
CA MET A 996 -17.02 -37.41 -14.83
C MET A 996 -18.50 -37.59 -15.24
N SER A 997 -19.43 -37.54 -14.29
CA SER A 997 -20.87 -37.65 -14.61
C SER A 997 -21.42 -36.50 -15.45
N LYS A 998 -20.84 -35.29 -15.37
CA LYS A 998 -21.24 -34.15 -16.20
C LYS A 998 -20.79 -34.29 -17.65
N TYR A 999 -19.62 -34.91 -17.89
CA TYR A 999 -19.11 -35.12 -19.25
C TYR A 999 -19.94 -36.15 -20.04
N ILE A 1000 -20.54 -37.13 -19.37
CA ILE A 1000 -21.39 -38.15 -20.00
C ILE A 1000 -22.77 -37.60 -20.40
N TYR A 1001 -23.35 -36.70 -19.59
CA TYR A 1001 -24.67 -36.11 -19.89
C TYR A 1001 -24.67 -35.16 -21.09
N PHE A 1002 -23.53 -34.53 -21.42
CA PHE A 1002 -23.46 -33.53 -22.51
C PHE A 1002 -23.47 -34.14 -23.93
N LEU A 1003 -23.34 -35.48 -24.05
CA LEU A 1003 -23.32 -36.19 -25.35
C LEU A 1003 -24.66 -36.84 -25.74
N SER A 1004 -25.71 -36.70 -24.92
CA SER A 1004 -26.95 -37.50 -25.02
C SER A 1004 -28.23 -36.68 -25.27
N GLY A 1005 -28.11 -35.39 -25.64
CA GLY A 1005 -29.23 -34.42 -25.65
C GLY A 1005 -29.48 -33.73 -26.99
N HIS A 1006 -29.64 -34.48 -28.09
CA HIS A 1006 -29.85 -33.89 -29.42
C HIS A 1006 -30.80 -34.67 -30.37
N THR A 1007 -31.98 -35.03 -29.87
CA THR A 1007 -33.19 -35.36 -30.67
C THR A 1007 -34.42 -35.17 -29.78
N GLY A 1008 -35.41 -34.39 -30.22
CA GLY A 1008 -36.65 -34.11 -29.47
C GLY A 1008 -37.12 -32.68 -29.70
#